data_AF-A0A1Y0I2R1-F1
#
_entry.id   AF-A0A1Y0I2R1-F1
#
_cell.length_a   1.000
_cell.length_b   1.000
_cell.length_c   1.000
_cell.angle_alpha   90.00
_cell.angle_beta   90.00
_cell.angle_gamma   90.00
#
_symmetry.space_group_name_H-M   'P 1'
#
loop_
_entity.id
_entity.type
_entity.pdbx_description
1 polymer ?
#
loop_
_entity_poly.entity_id
_entity_poly.type
_entity_poly.pdbx_seq_one_letter_code
_entity_poly.pdbx_strand_id
1 'polypeptide(L)'
;MKSKSYRYCVVGTLVVCSSLHAELKMLDDTALSSIEGQSGISLDAGLQVSIGEIAYFDDGNALQFQGIQIGSQADITQQTQMNFDFDIQSDASLRIAYDIAPTRVFVSDIRLDDDPVSSFGGVGLDFALQGVTVLKTDGLTDPSKGGIVFDTDYALTNGGLIYRTNGNEIYIDDFSMNVSAHDVVWEPHSSGNGISYRVPLSEGDFSIGAIRFSDNPNNFGVSNDVDSGLELPSFGAFSGDFSLTSEAQIQGGGRFGTTGIRIDSQNTINSMNLVYTDDTNKLSLLDITGAYNVNDMRLDVATDRFGDKALAVTFGSVDGNLSVGRILAGSAEKSFGGFDVDFELADQTIDGMLYSNQLYVKGGGNANSGPQGISVDAMWSLSNAEVSYTEDGNTVQLSGVTSYGQGGVTVDVTRDGTLGGEEFFDGLRLGFEDLQGSYKIDGLKVGNAQQSIENAELQGGTELLLALGVYPAFDFKVDGHITLGAGGASGDGITINSDMVISDSAAAVIVDENSKGLWLTDLNYDVHLRDMTIDMVDEGIQLVQGEAWSTMDIGNLRVGDKDSVGSFGRFVIQSYEVGSTAVISPGGAGEVCVGGRGATSAACVASGGEWEDRGEEGITVSLKQIFAEAVDDVKRNRFIWETNRTGGVGTPGSQVIFDNITTNDGVDGQNTYGFRNDISIDVHQTTVLKKSDGADANGVIGSKGDYKIMDGSAPGGYRYVSAPTAADLDNRPLGFAVQAHTHFKELSIDNVAFKHQNGDAQVGIHEVKLQNFSISSSLTATPLADPVN
;
A
#
# COMPACT_ATOMS: atom_id res chain seq x y z
N MET A 1 22.64 40.75 54.92
CA MET A 1 22.06 41.96 54.30
C MET A 1 20.58 41.73 54.08
N LYS A 2 19.77 42.77 54.24
CA LYS A 2 18.33 42.75 54.58
C LYS A 2 17.43 42.10 53.53
N SER A 3 16.46 41.31 54.00
CA SER A 3 15.24 41.00 53.28
C SER A 3 14.36 42.25 53.15
N LYS A 4 13.66 42.40 52.02
CA LYS A 4 12.50 43.28 51.86
C LYS A 4 11.54 42.69 50.83
N SER A 5 10.33 42.42 51.30
CA SER A 5 9.11 42.13 50.55
C SER A 5 8.58 43.37 49.81
N TYR A 6 8.00 43.16 48.63
CA TYR A 6 6.92 43.96 48.01
C TYR A 6 6.04 42.96 47.23
N ARG A 7 4.82 42.63 47.69
CA ARG A 7 3.53 43.28 47.40
C ARG A 7 3.23 43.40 45.90
N TYR A 8 2.46 42.45 45.37
CA TYR A 8 1.55 42.70 44.26
C TYR A 8 0.10 42.60 44.73
N CYS A 9 -0.66 43.58 44.25
CA CYS A 9 -2.03 43.91 44.59
C CYS A 9 -2.96 42.97 43.81
N VAL A 10 -3.78 42.19 44.51
CA VAL A 10 -4.89 41.44 43.90
C VAL A 10 -6.12 42.35 43.94
N VAL A 11 -6.53 42.82 42.76
CA VAL A 11 -7.85 43.42 42.55
C VAL A 11 -8.82 42.27 42.34
N GLY A 12 -9.66 42.01 43.34
CA GLY A 12 -10.76 41.07 43.25
C GLY A 12 -11.85 41.62 42.34
N THR A 13 -12.12 40.91 41.25
CA THR A 13 -13.39 40.97 40.54
C THR A 13 -14.13 39.67 40.82
N LEU A 14 -15.26 39.82 41.51
CA LEU A 14 -16.17 38.76 41.93
C LEU A 14 -16.93 38.27 40.69
N VAL A 15 -16.56 37.11 40.14
CA VAL A 15 -17.44 36.34 39.25
C VAL A 15 -17.99 35.19 40.07
N VAL A 16 -19.30 35.25 40.33
CA VAL A 16 -20.06 34.20 41.00
C VAL A 16 -20.20 33.04 40.01
N CYS A 17 -19.29 32.08 40.05
CA CYS A 17 -19.58 30.74 39.53
C CYS A 17 -20.42 30.01 40.58
N SER A 18 -21.68 29.76 40.25
CA SER A 18 -22.51 28.78 40.95
C SER A 18 -21.89 27.41 40.76
N SER A 19 -21.11 26.96 41.73
CA SER A 19 -20.70 25.57 41.86
C SER A 19 -21.93 24.73 42.20
N LEU A 20 -22.49 24.01 41.22
CA LEU A 20 -23.35 22.86 41.44
C LEU A 20 -22.52 21.79 42.14
N HIS A 21 -22.54 21.80 43.48
CA HIS A 21 -22.08 20.66 44.27
C HIS A 21 -23.23 19.66 44.29
N ALA A 22 -23.18 18.66 43.42
CA ALA A 22 -23.89 17.41 43.66
C ALA A 22 -23.09 16.66 44.75
N GLU A 23 -23.48 16.87 46.01
CA GLU A 23 -22.94 16.12 47.13
C GLU A 23 -23.54 14.70 47.09
N LEU A 24 -22.76 13.72 46.61
CA LEU A 24 -23.11 12.30 46.72
C LEU A 24 -23.16 11.93 48.21
N LYS A 25 -24.37 11.79 48.73
CA LYS A 25 -24.62 11.42 50.13
C LYS A 25 -24.49 9.89 50.25
N MET A 26 -23.53 9.40 51.03
CA MET A 26 -23.49 7.98 51.39
C MET A 26 -24.81 7.59 52.06
N LEU A 27 -25.51 6.63 51.46
CA LEU A 27 -26.69 6.01 52.05
C LEU A 27 -26.25 4.95 53.08
N ASP A 28 -26.98 4.90 54.19
CA ASP A 28 -26.84 3.91 55.26
C ASP A 28 -27.12 2.50 54.71
N ASP A 29 -26.26 1.51 55.03
CA ASP A 29 -26.39 0.09 54.62
C ASP A 29 -27.77 -0.50 54.96
N THR A 30 -28.42 0.03 56.00
CA THR A 30 -29.76 -0.40 56.43
C THR A 30 -30.86 0.07 55.45
N ALA A 31 -30.64 1.17 54.71
CA ALA A 31 -31.54 1.63 53.66
C ALA A 31 -31.32 0.85 52.34
N LEU A 32 -30.07 0.47 52.04
CA LEU A 32 -29.69 -0.28 50.85
C LEU A 32 -30.12 -1.75 50.92
N SER A 33 -30.17 -2.37 52.11
CA SER A 33 -30.64 -3.76 52.26
C SER A 33 -32.15 -3.97 52.01
N SER A 34 -32.91 -2.87 51.79
CA SER A 34 -34.35 -2.90 51.50
C SER A 34 -34.68 -2.63 50.03
N ILE A 35 -33.67 -2.37 49.19
CA ILE A 35 -33.82 -2.19 47.76
C ILE A 35 -33.68 -3.56 47.10
N GLU A 36 -34.80 -4.31 47.04
CA GLU A 36 -34.93 -5.44 46.12
C GLU A 36 -35.15 -4.88 44.70
N GLY A 37 -34.40 -5.41 43.73
CA GLY A 37 -34.15 -4.81 42.41
C GLY A 37 -35.36 -4.19 41.72
N GLN A 38 -35.29 -2.87 41.48
CA GLN A 38 -36.10 -2.24 40.45
C GLN A 38 -35.30 -2.30 39.14
N SER A 39 -35.83 -3.00 38.14
CA SER A 39 -35.36 -2.95 36.75
C SER A 39 -35.49 -1.53 36.20
N GLY A 40 -34.52 -1.10 35.38
CA GLY A 40 -34.64 0.11 34.55
C GLY A 40 -34.19 1.40 35.25
N ILE A 41 -32.88 1.61 35.34
CA ILE A 41 -32.29 2.93 35.60
C ILE A 41 -31.98 3.55 34.24
N SER A 42 -32.62 4.67 33.92
CA SER A 42 -32.28 5.49 32.75
C SER A 42 -31.45 6.70 33.16
N LEU A 43 -30.34 6.92 32.48
CA LEU A 43 -29.49 8.11 32.59
C LEU A 43 -29.57 8.89 31.28
N ASP A 44 -30.12 10.10 31.34
CA ASP A 44 -30.07 11.09 30.27
C ASP A 44 -29.00 12.14 30.64
N ALA A 45 -27.98 12.25 29.80
CA ALA A 45 -26.86 13.15 29.99
C ALA A 45 -26.69 14.10 28.79
N GLY A 46 -26.68 15.40 29.06
CA GLY A 46 -26.18 16.41 28.14
C GLY A 46 -24.68 16.64 28.35
N LEU A 47 -23.84 16.38 27.34
CA LEU A 47 -22.40 16.49 27.43
C LEU A 47 -21.86 17.66 26.59
N GLN A 48 -21.10 18.55 27.23
CA GLN A 48 -20.20 19.50 26.57
C GLN A 48 -18.94 19.59 27.43
N VAL A 49 -17.79 19.25 26.86
CA VAL A 49 -16.51 19.24 27.57
C VAL A 49 -15.52 20.10 26.81
N SER A 50 -14.75 20.91 27.55
CA SER A 50 -13.58 21.60 27.04
C SER A 50 -12.45 21.49 28.06
N ILE A 51 -11.34 20.88 27.65
CA ILE A 51 -10.15 20.68 28.48
C ILE A 51 -8.98 21.34 27.75
N GLY A 52 -8.26 22.22 28.45
CA GLY A 52 -7.12 22.92 27.88
C GLY A 52 -5.97 21.97 27.52
N GLU A 53 -5.60 21.08 28.45
CA GLU A 53 -4.51 20.12 28.26
C GLU A 53 -4.68 18.89 29.17
N ILE A 54 -4.30 17.72 28.65
CA ILE A 54 -4.01 16.50 29.41
C ILE A 54 -2.60 16.04 29.03
N ALA A 55 -1.79 15.63 30.00
CA ALA A 55 -0.46 15.10 29.76
C ALA A 55 -0.32 13.68 30.32
N TYR A 56 0.14 12.75 29.48
CA TYR A 56 0.59 11.42 29.87
C TYR A 56 2.10 11.45 30.10
N PHE A 57 2.59 10.83 31.18
CA PHE A 57 4.02 10.79 31.49
C PHE A 57 4.53 9.36 31.48
N ASP A 58 5.66 9.15 30.81
CA ASP A 58 6.39 7.88 30.78
C ASP A 58 7.89 8.13 30.88
N ASP A 59 8.57 7.45 31.82
CA ASP A 59 10.00 7.60 32.11
C ASP A 59 10.53 9.06 32.19
N GLY A 60 9.67 9.99 32.63
CA GLY A 60 9.99 11.41 32.76
C GLY A 60 9.80 12.24 31.49
N ASN A 61 9.34 11.63 30.41
CA ASN A 61 8.89 12.25 29.17
C ASN A 61 7.37 12.42 29.20
N ALA A 62 6.83 13.35 28.41
CA ALA A 62 5.38 13.57 28.36
C ALA A 62 4.82 13.66 26.94
N LEU A 63 3.62 13.12 26.77
CA LEU A 63 2.77 13.30 25.60
C LEU A 63 1.57 14.18 26.01
N GLN A 64 1.47 15.35 25.40
CA GLN A 64 0.49 16.38 25.72
C GLN A 64 -0.62 16.40 24.67
N PHE A 65 -1.87 16.38 25.11
CA PHE A 65 -3.08 16.51 24.30
C PHE A 65 -3.74 17.84 24.64
N GLN A 66 -3.85 18.75 23.67
CA GLN A 66 -4.27 20.12 23.88
C GLN A 66 -5.59 20.43 23.17
N GLY A 67 -6.38 21.32 23.76
CA GLY A 67 -7.63 21.80 23.19
C GLY A 67 -8.64 20.68 22.94
N ILE A 68 -8.83 19.82 23.94
CA ILE A 68 -9.78 18.70 23.85
C ILE A 68 -11.20 19.24 23.98
N GLN A 69 -12.06 18.89 23.04
CA GLN A 69 -13.46 19.30 23.00
C GLN A 69 -14.36 18.08 22.77
N ILE A 70 -15.51 18.05 23.45
CA ILE A 70 -16.57 17.08 23.21
C ILE A 70 -17.90 17.82 23.17
N GLY A 71 -18.69 17.63 22.13
CA GLY A 71 -19.98 18.31 21.94
C GLY A 71 -20.78 17.75 20.78
N SER A 72 -21.81 18.47 20.34
CA SER A 72 -22.59 18.09 19.15
C SER A 72 -21.74 18.10 17.88
N GLN A 73 -21.98 17.17 16.95
CA GLN A 73 -21.26 17.13 15.66
C GLN A 73 -21.49 18.39 14.81
N ALA A 74 -22.70 18.94 14.79
CA ALA A 74 -23.03 20.13 13.99
C ALA A 74 -22.38 21.42 14.54
N ASP A 75 -22.14 21.49 15.84
CA ASP A 75 -21.43 22.57 16.52
C ASP A 75 -20.86 22.01 17.84
N ILE A 76 -19.54 21.77 17.86
CA ILE A 76 -18.84 21.19 19.01
C ILE A 76 -18.93 22.05 20.28
N THR A 77 -19.34 23.31 20.14
CA THR A 77 -19.57 24.22 21.27
C THR A 77 -20.95 24.07 21.91
N GLN A 78 -21.81 23.20 21.36
CA GLN A 78 -23.11 22.86 21.92
C GLN A 78 -23.09 21.48 22.61
N GLN A 79 -24.05 21.27 23.51
CA GLN A 79 -24.24 19.99 24.18
C GLN A 79 -24.74 18.91 23.21
N THR A 80 -24.18 17.71 23.32
CA THR A 80 -24.75 16.48 22.73
C THR A 80 -25.55 15.71 23.77
N GLN A 81 -26.52 14.90 23.34
CA GLN A 81 -27.36 14.07 24.21
C GLN A 81 -26.90 12.61 24.18
N MET A 82 -26.83 11.99 25.36
CA MET A 82 -26.48 10.59 25.54
C MET A 82 -27.45 9.95 26.51
N ASN A 83 -28.14 8.91 26.06
CA ASN A 83 -29.07 8.13 26.87
C ASN A 83 -28.47 6.75 27.16
N PHE A 84 -28.49 6.33 28.42
CA PHE A 84 -28.07 5.01 28.86
C PHE A 84 -29.16 4.37 29.72
N ASP A 85 -29.61 3.17 29.35
CA ASP A 85 -30.55 2.36 30.11
C ASP A 85 -29.84 1.14 30.68
N PHE A 86 -29.84 1.04 32.02
CA PHE A 86 -29.24 -0.04 32.77
C PHE A 86 -30.33 -0.97 33.31
N ASP A 87 -30.17 -2.27 33.07
CA ASP A 87 -31.10 -3.29 33.53
C ASP A 87 -30.40 -4.58 33.94
N ILE A 88 -30.85 -5.20 35.03
CA ILE A 88 -30.34 -6.49 35.50
C ILE A 88 -31.27 -7.60 35.01
N GLN A 89 -30.74 -8.49 34.18
CA GLN A 89 -31.50 -9.57 33.57
C GLN A 89 -31.75 -10.73 34.56
N SER A 90 -32.64 -11.67 34.18
CA SER A 90 -33.01 -12.81 35.03
C SER A 90 -31.88 -13.79 35.32
N ASP A 91 -30.84 -13.79 34.48
CA ASP A 91 -29.60 -14.56 34.65
C ASP A 91 -28.51 -13.80 35.43
N ALA A 92 -28.86 -12.64 36.00
CA ALA A 92 -27.96 -11.72 36.70
C ALA A 92 -26.93 -11.00 35.81
N SER A 93 -27.04 -11.07 34.48
CA SER A 93 -26.26 -10.20 33.58
C SER A 93 -26.73 -8.74 33.65
N LEU A 94 -25.80 -7.79 33.43
CA LEU A 94 -26.10 -6.36 33.34
C LEU A 94 -26.23 -5.97 31.87
N ARG A 95 -27.43 -5.57 31.45
CA ARG A 95 -27.70 -4.99 30.15
C ARG A 95 -27.56 -3.47 30.20
N ILE A 96 -26.80 -2.93 29.28
CA ILE A 96 -26.58 -1.49 29.07
C ILE A 96 -27.03 -1.18 27.64
N ALA A 97 -28.18 -0.53 27.47
CA ALA A 97 -28.53 0.04 26.17
C ALA A 97 -28.09 1.49 26.11
N TYR A 98 -27.59 1.92 24.95
CA TYR A 98 -27.16 3.28 24.72
C TYR A 98 -27.74 3.83 23.42
N ASP A 99 -28.05 5.12 23.45
CA ASP A 99 -28.47 5.93 22.31
C ASP A 99 -27.80 7.29 22.42
N ILE A 100 -26.76 7.49 21.61
CA ILE A 100 -25.89 8.66 21.59
C ILE A 100 -26.17 9.44 20.32
N ALA A 101 -26.61 10.69 20.50
CA ALA A 101 -26.82 11.63 19.40
C ALA A 101 -25.49 11.95 18.69
N PRO A 102 -25.53 12.44 17.44
CA PRO A 102 -24.34 12.86 16.69
C PRO A 102 -23.38 13.74 17.52
N THR A 103 -22.23 13.18 17.85
CA THR A 103 -21.24 13.71 18.80
C THR A 103 -19.89 13.83 18.12
N ARG A 104 -19.19 14.94 18.37
CA ARG A 104 -17.79 15.12 17.98
C ARG A 104 -16.90 15.15 19.21
N VAL A 105 -15.81 14.40 19.14
CA VAL A 105 -14.63 14.51 20.02
C VAL A 105 -13.48 15.04 19.19
N PHE A 106 -12.78 16.08 19.64
CA PHE A 106 -11.67 16.67 18.92
C PHE A 106 -10.51 17.02 19.85
N VAL A 107 -9.28 16.74 19.41
CA VAL A 107 -8.03 17.19 20.03
C VAL A 107 -7.35 18.10 19.02
N SER A 108 -6.99 19.32 19.44
CA SER A 108 -6.47 20.34 18.52
C SER A 108 -5.00 20.12 18.17
N ASP A 109 -4.20 19.75 19.17
CA ASP A 109 -2.77 19.48 19.02
C ASP A 109 -2.36 18.35 19.94
N ILE A 110 -1.47 17.50 19.45
CA ILE A 110 -0.76 16.49 20.25
C ILE A 110 0.74 16.81 20.16
N ARG A 111 1.48 16.78 21.27
CA ARG A 111 2.90 17.20 21.33
C ARG A 111 3.73 16.35 22.28
N LEU A 112 5.01 16.23 21.97
CA LEU A 112 6.01 15.68 22.91
C LEU A 112 6.59 16.81 23.76
N ASP A 113 7.04 16.49 24.97
CA ASP A 113 7.42 17.49 25.98
C ASP A 113 8.73 18.25 25.70
N ASP A 114 9.61 17.67 24.89
CA ASP A 114 10.88 18.26 24.49
C ASP A 114 10.78 19.12 23.22
N ASP A 115 9.69 19.01 22.46
CA ASP A 115 9.38 19.84 21.30
C ASP A 115 8.02 20.55 21.44
N PRO A 116 7.98 21.75 22.04
CA PRO A 116 6.74 22.51 22.18
C PRO A 116 6.28 23.17 20.88
N VAL A 117 7.08 23.12 19.80
CA VAL A 117 6.76 23.79 18.52
C VAL A 117 6.09 22.82 17.58
N SER A 118 6.57 21.58 17.49
CA SER A 118 6.04 20.57 16.57
C SER A 118 4.84 19.84 17.15
N SER A 119 3.86 19.49 16.31
CA SER A 119 2.67 18.75 16.72
C SER A 119 2.26 17.71 15.69
N PHE A 120 1.63 16.63 16.14
CA PHE A 120 0.99 15.66 15.25
C PHE A 120 -0.20 16.25 14.47
N GLY A 121 -0.66 17.46 14.81
CA GLY A 121 -1.87 18.05 14.26
C GLY A 121 -3.12 17.71 15.06
N GLY A 122 -4.27 18.10 14.51
CA GLY A 122 -5.59 17.88 15.11
C GLY A 122 -6.21 16.57 14.65
N VAL A 123 -6.86 15.87 15.59
CA VAL A 123 -7.57 14.62 15.32
C VAL A 123 -8.99 14.70 15.90
N GLY A 124 -9.98 14.31 15.10
CA GLY A 124 -11.38 14.32 15.47
C GLY A 124 -12.09 13.02 15.15
N LEU A 125 -13.08 12.69 15.98
CA LEU A 125 -13.98 11.56 15.80
C LEU A 125 -15.42 12.04 15.89
N ASP A 126 -16.18 11.76 14.84
CA ASP A 126 -17.64 11.90 14.82
C ASP A 126 -18.28 10.53 15.00
N PHE A 127 -19.35 10.48 15.79
CA PHE A 127 -20.14 9.27 15.97
C PHE A 127 -21.54 9.59 16.47
N ALA A 128 -22.53 8.90 15.93
CA ALA A 128 -23.80 8.62 16.59
C ALA A 128 -23.89 7.11 16.82
N LEU A 129 -24.22 6.68 18.03
CA LEU A 129 -24.09 5.28 18.43
C LEU A 129 -25.38 4.79 19.09
N GLN A 130 -25.96 3.72 18.56
CA GLN A 130 -27.11 3.05 19.15
C GLN A 130 -26.79 1.57 19.32
N GLY A 131 -27.01 1.01 20.51
CA GLY A 131 -26.67 -0.39 20.73
C GLY A 131 -26.98 -0.90 22.13
N VAL A 132 -26.53 -2.12 22.37
CA VAL A 132 -26.67 -2.84 23.63
C VAL A 132 -25.38 -3.56 23.92
N THR A 133 -24.92 -3.46 25.15
CA THR A 133 -23.86 -4.31 25.71
C THR A 133 -24.41 -5.08 26.90
N VAL A 134 -24.18 -6.39 26.95
CA VAL A 134 -24.59 -7.26 28.06
C VAL A 134 -23.34 -7.80 28.74
N LEU A 135 -23.12 -7.41 30.00
CA LEU A 135 -22.04 -7.92 30.83
C LEU A 135 -22.49 -9.19 31.54
N LYS A 136 -21.78 -10.30 31.32
CA LYS A 136 -22.05 -11.62 31.87
C LYS A 136 -21.15 -11.91 33.06
N THR A 137 -21.58 -12.84 33.91
CA THR A 137 -20.83 -13.30 35.09
C THR A 137 -20.17 -14.67 34.91
N ASP A 138 -20.45 -15.36 33.81
CA ASP A 138 -19.87 -16.64 33.40
C ASP A 138 -19.00 -16.49 32.14
N GLY A 139 -18.26 -17.54 31.77
CA GLY A 139 -17.39 -17.55 30.59
C GLY A 139 -15.92 -17.15 30.81
N LEU A 140 -15.55 -16.70 32.01
CA LEU A 140 -14.15 -16.44 32.39
C LEU A 140 -13.34 -17.74 32.45
N THR A 141 -12.08 -17.71 32.01
CA THR A 141 -11.17 -18.86 32.02
C THR A 141 -10.77 -19.23 33.46
N ASP A 142 -10.58 -18.23 34.31
CA ASP A 142 -10.35 -18.39 35.75
C ASP A 142 -11.17 -17.38 36.56
N PRO A 143 -12.40 -17.75 36.97
CA PRO A 143 -13.29 -16.86 37.71
C PRO A 143 -12.70 -16.33 39.04
N SER A 144 -11.66 -16.98 39.58
CA SER A 144 -11.01 -16.56 40.82
C SER A 144 -10.12 -15.32 40.67
N LYS A 145 -9.74 -14.99 39.43
CA LYS A 145 -8.91 -13.82 39.10
C LYS A 145 -9.73 -12.58 38.74
N GLY A 146 -11.04 -12.73 38.56
CA GLY A 146 -11.91 -11.68 38.04
C GLY A 146 -11.77 -11.49 36.52
N GLY A 147 -12.47 -10.51 35.98
CA GLY A 147 -12.58 -10.25 34.55
C GLY A 147 -14.00 -9.90 34.17
N ILE A 148 -14.22 -9.62 32.89
CA ILE A 148 -15.53 -9.30 32.31
C ILE A 148 -15.70 -10.12 31.04
N VAL A 149 -16.86 -10.75 30.90
CA VAL A 149 -17.32 -11.29 29.62
C VAL A 149 -18.47 -10.44 29.15
N PHE A 150 -18.52 -10.08 27.88
CA PHE A 150 -19.61 -9.28 27.35
C PHE A 150 -20.00 -9.63 25.92
N ASP A 151 -21.28 -9.43 25.63
CA ASP A 151 -21.81 -9.34 24.28
C ASP A 151 -22.06 -7.88 23.95
N THR A 152 -21.81 -7.48 22.71
CA THR A 152 -22.19 -6.16 22.23
C THR A 152 -22.73 -6.22 20.82
N ASP A 153 -23.81 -5.48 20.60
CA ASP A 153 -24.41 -5.25 19.29
C ASP A 153 -24.65 -3.75 19.16
N TYR A 154 -24.08 -3.11 18.14
CA TYR A 154 -24.26 -1.66 17.94
C TYR A 154 -24.24 -1.25 16.48
N ALA A 155 -24.91 -0.14 16.22
CA ALA A 155 -24.87 0.61 14.97
C ALA A 155 -24.22 1.98 15.24
N LEU A 156 -23.16 2.27 14.50
CA LEU A 156 -22.57 3.59 14.38
C LEU A 156 -23.09 4.23 13.08
N THR A 157 -23.53 5.48 13.15
CA THR A 157 -24.02 6.25 11.99
C THR A 157 -23.50 7.68 12.04
N ASN A 158 -23.49 8.38 10.90
CA ASN A 158 -22.93 9.73 10.77
C ASN A 158 -21.51 9.85 11.34
N GLY A 159 -20.76 8.76 11.28
CA GLY A 159 -19.42 8.68 11.79
C GLY A 159 -18.45 9.45 10.92
N GLY A 160 -17.30 9.78 11.48
CA GLY A 160 -16.23 10.37 10.71
C GLY A 160 -14.92 10.45 11.47
N LEU A 161 -13.84 10.53 10.71
CA LEU A 161 -12.49 10.69 11.23
C LEU A 161 -11.87 11.92 10.58
N ILE A 162 -11.46 12.89 11.39
CA ILE A 162 -10.86 14.14 10.93
C ILE A 162 -9.38 14.09 11.26
N TYR A 163 -8.52 14.28 10.27
CA TYR A 163 -7.11 14.56 10.47
C TYR A 163 -6.77 15.92 9.86
N ARG A 164 -6.18 16.80 10.66
CA ARG A 164 -5.98 18.20 10.31
C ARG A 164 -4.56 18.67 10.61
N THR A 165 -3.93 19.30 9.62
CA THR A 165 -2.60 19.90 9.76
C THR A 165 -2.57 21.26 9.07
N ASN A 166 -2.00 22.26 9.75
CA ASN A 166 -1.72 23.59 9.18
C ASN A 166 -2.95 24.26 8.53
N GLY A 167 -4.15 23.93 9.02
CA GLY A 167 -5.42 24.48 8.52
C GLY A 167 -6.05 23.74 7.33
N ASN A 168 -5.47 22.62 6.90
CA ASN A 168 -6.04 21.73 5.88
C ASN A 168 -6.47 20.42 6.54
N GLU A 169 -7.48 19.74 6.00
CA GLU A 169 -7.98 18.49 6.57
C GLU A 169 -8.32 17.42 5.55
N ILE A 170 -8.16 16.18 5.98
CA ILE A 170 -8.77 15.01 5.37
C ILE A 170 -9.81 14.46 6.32
N TYR A 171 -10.96 14.12 5.79
CA TYR A 171 -12.13 13.71 6.55
C TYR A 171 -12.78 12.48 5.94
N ILE A 172 -12.85 11.40 6.72
CA ILE A 172 -13.72 10.26 6.41
C ILE A 172 -15.14 10.69 6.74
N ASP A 173 -15.99 10.79 5.73
CA ASP A 173 -17.35 11.31 5.79
C ASP A 173 -18.40 10.19 5.70
N ASP A 174 -19.49 10.37 6.43
CA ASP A 174 -20.63 9.46 6.50
C ASP A 174 -20.22 7.98 6.75
N PHE A 175 -19.36 7.78 7.74
CA PHE A 175 -19.00 6.43 8.18
C PHE A 175 -20.17 5.82 8.95
N SER A 176 -20.65 4.67 8.49
CA SER A 176 -21.65 3.86 9.18
C SER A 176 -21.13 2.44 9.35
N MET A 177 -21.45 1.82 10.47
CA MET A 177 -21.00 0.46 10.78
C MET A 177 -21.98 -0.26 11.70
N ASN A 178 -22.31 -1.51 11.39
CA ASN A 178 -23.03 -2.41 12.29
C ASN A 178 -22.06 -3.48 12.79
N VAL A 179 -22.01 -3.71 14.10
CA VAL A 179 -21.11 -4.70 14.71
C VAL A 179 -21.86 -5.56 15.72
N SER A 180 -21.61 -6.86 15.66
CA SER A 180 -21.96 -7.85 16.67
C SER A 180 -20.68 -8.56 17.12
N ALA A 181 -20.43 -8.59 18.43
CA ALA A 181 -19.32 -9.34 19.02
C ALA A 181 -19.78 -9.98 20.32
N HIS A 182 -19.80 -11.30 20.36
CA HIS A 182 -20.35 -12.08 21.48
C HIS A 182 -19.23 -12.85 22.18
N ASP A 183 -19.44 -13.09 23.48
CA ASP A 183 -18.50 -13.78 24.37
C ASP A 183 -17.09 -13.15 24.37
N VAL A 184 -17.02 -11.82 24.24
CA VAL A 184 -15.77 -11.08 24.35
C VAL A 184 -15.27 -11.16 25.79
N VAL A 185 -14.04 -11.62 25.99
CA VAL A 185 -13.43 -11.81 27.30
C VAL A 185 -12.34 -10.79 27.54
N TRP A 186 -12.38 -10.15 28.71
CA TRP A 186 -11.31 -9.31 29.23
C TRP A 186 -10.96 -9.74 30.66
N GLU A 187 -9.82 -10.40 30.85
CA GLU A 187 -9.45 -11.03 32.13
C GLU A 187 -7.95 -10.92 32.43
N PRO A 188 -7.51 -11.00 33.69
CA PRO A 188 -6.08 -11.04 34.01
C PRO A 188 -5.40 -12.27 33.40
N HIS A 189 -4.22 -12.08 32.80
CA HIS A 189 -3.52 -13.16 32.13
C HIS A 189 -3.10 -14.28 33.12
N SER A 190 -3.04 -15.52 32.62
CA SER A 190 -2.77 -16.73 33.42
C SER A 190 -1.47 -16.69 34.22
N SER A 191 -0.42 -16.04 33.69
CA SER A 191 0.90 -15.84 34.33
C SER A 191 0.91 -14.80 35.46
N GLY A 192 -0.17 -14.03 35.64
CA GLY A 192 -0.29 -13.00 36.67
C GLY A 192 0.24 -11.61 36.28
N ASN A 193 0.84 -11.47 35.09
CA ASN A 193 1.24 -10.17 34.53
C ASN A 193 0.40 -9.84 33.29
N GLY A 194 -0.32 -8.72 33.36
CA GLY A 194 -1.10 -8.16 32.24
C GLY A 194 -2.55 -8.68 32.12
N ILE A 195 -3.15 -8.34 30.99
CA ILE A 195 -4.55 -8.56 30.65
C ILE A 195 -4.62 -9.39 29.36
N SER A 196 -5.50 -10.38 29.34
CA SER A 196 -5.92 -11.12 28.16
C SER A 196 -7.21 -10.52 27.61
N TYR A 197 -7.22 -10.23 26.32
CA TYR A 197 -8.37 -9.83 25.54
C TYR A 197 -8.65 -10.89 24.48
N ARG A 198 -9.88 -11.40 24.41
CA ARG A 198 -10.28 -12.44 23.46
C ARG A 198 -11.61 -12.08 22.84
N VAL A 199 -11.65 -12.06 21.52
CA VAL A 199 -12.85 -11.88 20.70
C VAL A 199 -13.01 -13.16 19.89
N PRO A 200 -13.85 -14.11 20.35
CA PRO A 200 -14.05 -15.37 19.65
C PRO A 200 -14.58 -15.16 18.23
N LEU A 201 -15.50 -14.22 18.07
CA LEU A 201 -16.08 -13.82 16.80
C LEU A 201 -16.59 -12.39 16.90
N SER A 202 -16.24 -11.56 15.92
CA SER A 202 -16.85 -10.26 15.67
C SER A 202 -17.23 -10.16 14.20
N GLU A 203 -18.48 -9.84 13.95
CA GLU A 203 -19.06 -9.74 12.61
C GLU A 203 -19.71 -8.38 12.42
N GLY A 204 -19.69 -7.88 11.19
CA GLY A 204 -20.26 -6.58 10.91
C GLY A 204 -20.20 -6.19 9.44
N ASP A 205 -20.79 -5.05 9.16
CA ASP A 205 -20.74 -4.36 7.89
C ASP A 205 -20.40 -2.89 8.11
N PHE A 206 -19.79 -2.26 7.11
CA PHE A 206 -19.48 -0.84 7.15
C PHE A 206 -19.64 -0.18 5.79
N SER A 207 -19.83 1.14 5.81
CA SER A 207 -19.80 2.01 4.65
C SER A 207 -19.15 3.35 5.00
N ILE A 208 -18.37 3.89 4.08
CA ILE A 208 -17.83 5.25 4.08
C ILE A 208 -18.44 5.93 2.86
N GLY A 209 -19.19 7.02 3.07
CA GLY A 209 -19.83 7.74 1.98
C GLY A 209 -18.83 8.46 1.08
N ALA A 210 -17.78 9.06 1.65
CA ALA A 210 -16.66 9.65 0.93
C ALA A 210 -15.45 9.82 1.84
N ILE A 211 -14.25 9.84 1.28
CA ILE A 211 -13.08 10.41 1.95
C ILE A 211 -12.80 11.75 1.29
N ARG A 212 -12.83 12.83 2.06
CA ARG A 212 -12.82 14.19 1.53
C ARG A 212 -11.56 14.94 1.89
N PHE A 213 -11.21 15.91 1.05
CA PHE A 213 -10.13 16.86 1.30
C PHE A 213 -10.69 18.30 1.38
N SER A 214 -10.11 19.10 2.26
CA SER A 214 -10.36 20.54 2.32
C SER A 214 -9.08 21.31 2.61
N ASP A 215 -8.79 22.28 1.75
CA ASP A 215 -7.79 23.33 1.96
C ASP A 215 -8.40 24.59 2.59
N ASN A 216 -9.70 24.62 2.90
CA ASN A 216 -10.30 25.78 3.56
C ASN A 216 -10.12 25.68 5.08
N PRO A 217 -9.40 26.62 5.73
CA PRO A 217 -9.22 26.60 7.17
C PRO A 217 -10.51 26.86 7.96
N ASN A 218 -11.58 27.31 7.32
CA ASN A 218 -12.89 27.49 7.96
C ASN A 218 -13.73 26.20 7.96
N ASN A 219 -13.43 25.23 7.09
CA ASN A 219 -14.07 23.92 7.13
C ASN A 219 -13.61 23.18 8.38
N PHE A 220 -14.50 22.34 8.94
CA PHE A 220 -14.17 21.50 10.08
C PHE A 220 -15.07 20.28 10.08
N GLY A 221 -14.63 19.18 9.45
CA GLY A 221 -15.36 17.92 9.33
C GLY A 221 -16.75 18.15 8.74
N VAL A 222 -16.82 18.77 7.57
CA VAL A 222 -18.05 19.08 6.82
C VAL A 222 -17.92 18.59 5.39
N SER A 223 -19.02 18.16 4.78
CA SER A 223 -19.03 17.63 3.40
C SER A 223 -19.02 18.71 2.32
N ASN A 224 -19.47 19.93 2.67
CA ASN A 224 -19.54 21.07 1.77
C ASN A 224 -18.64 22.19 2.28
N ASP A 225 -17.98 22.86 1.35
CA ASP A 225 -17.17 24.03 1.64
C ASP A 225 -18.05 25.16 2.21
N VAL A 226 -17.70 25.67 3.39
CA VAL A 226 -18.53 26.64 4.13
C VAL A 226 -18.63 28.01 3.44
N ASP A 227 -17.67 28.35 2.58
CA ASP A 227 -17.61 29.64 1.91
C ASP A 227 -18.37 29.63 0.56
N SER A 228 -18.23 28.56 -0.23
CA SER A 228 -18.84 28.41 -1.56
C SER A 228 -20.15 27.61 -1.55
N GLY A 229 -20.34 26.72 -0.58
CA GLY A 229 -21.46 25.77 -0.52
C GLY A 229 -21.34 24.60 -1.50
N LEU A 230 -20.23 24.49 -2.23
CA LEU A 230 -19.97 23.35 -3.12
C LEU A 230 -19.56 22.12 -2.30
N GLU A 231 -19.82 20.94 -2.84
CA GLU A 231 -19.33 19.69 -2.25
C GLU A 231 -17.80 19.60 -2.36
N LEU A 232 -17.16 19.09 -1.30
CA LEU A 232 -15.71 18.92 -1.28
C LEU A 232 -15.28 17.75 -2.17
N PRO A 233 -14.09 17.84 -2.80
CA PRO A 233 -13.54 16.74 -3.60
C PRO A 233 -13.36 15.48 -2.76
N SER A 234 -13.52 14.32 -3.40
CA SER A 234 -13.58 13.00 -2.75
C SER A 234 -12.59 12.02 -3.39
N PHE A 235 -11.96 11.18 -2.57
CA PHE A 235 -11.17 10.03 -3.01
C PHE A 235 -12.02 8.84 -3.43
N GLY A 236 -13.35 8.94 -3.32
CA GLY A 236 -14.32 7.86 -3.50
C GLY A 236 -14.86 7.31 -2.18
N ALA A 237 -15.67 6.27 -2.31
CA ALA A 237 -16.40 5.62 -1.23
C ALA A 237 -15.91 4.18 -0.99
N PHE A 238 -16.13 3.67 0.22
CA PHE A 238 -15.80 2.29 0.58
C PHE A 238 -16.98 1.61 1.25
N SER A 239 -17.13 0.31 1.05
CA SER A 239 -18.08 -0.50 1.81
C SER A 239 -17.59 -1.93 1.94
N GLY A 240 -18.10 -2.65 2.92
CA GLY A 240 -17.68 -4.02 3.13
C GLY A 240 -18.38 -4.71 4.27
N ASP A 241 -18.04 -5.98 4.43
CA ASP A 241 -18.45 -6.82 5.55
C ASP A 241 -17.23 -7.59 6.07
N PHE A 242 -17.29 -8.00 7.34
CA PHE A 242 -16.20 -8.70 7.99
C PHE A 242 -16.69 -9.73 9.00
N SER A 243 -15.86 -10.76 9.20
CA SER A 243 -15.92 -11.75 10.28
C SER A 243 -14.51 -12.00 10.78
N LEU A 244 -14.25 -11.67 12.05
CA LEU A 244 -12.91 -11.63 12.64
C LEU A 244 -12.85 -12.39 13.96
N THR A 245 -11.70 -12.99 14.24
CA THR A 245 -11.36 -13.57 15.54
C THR A 245 -10.04 -12.95 16.01
N SER A 246 -9.93 -12.62 17.30
CA SER A 246 -8.74 -11.98 17.86
C SER A 246 -8.44 -12.46 19.27
N GLU A 247 -7.17 -12.65 19.58
CA GLU A 247 -6.65 -12.79 20.94
C GLU A 247 -5.45 -11.88 21.11
N ALA A 248 -5.41 -11.13 22.20
CA ALA A 248 -4.30 -10.26 22.55
C ALA A 248 -3.94 -10.37 24.04
N GLN A 249 -2.66 -10.29 24.33
CA GLN A 249 -2.11 -10.17 25.67
C GLN A 249 -1.44 -8.81 25.81
N ILE A 250 -1.91 -8.00 26.76
CA ILE A 250 -1.41 -6.65 27.02
C ILE A 250 -0.71 -6.64 28.38
N GLN A 251 0.55 -6.25 28.43
CA GLN A 251 1.38 -6.25 29.63
C GLN A 251 2.16 -4.94 29.76
N GLY A 252 2.63 -4.64 30.97
CA GLY A 252 3.62 -3.58 31.15
C GLY A 252 5.02 -4.04 30.74
N GLY A 253 5.81 -3.11 30.22
CA GLY A 253 7.22 -3.27 29.86
C GLY A 253 7.48 -2.79 28.44
N GLY A 254 8.32 -1.78 28.29
CA GLY A 254 8.82 -1.25 27.03
C GLY A 254 10.04 -2.01 26.55
N ARG A 255 10.51 -1.65 25.35
CA ARG A 255 11.78 -2.15 24.81
C ARG A 255 12.96 -1.41 25.43
N PHE A 256 12.75 -0.15 25.81
CA PHE A 256 13.74 0.71 26.44
C PHE A 256 13.30 0.98 27.88
N GLY A 257 14.24 1.02 28.83
CA GLY A 257 13.89 1.28 30.23
C GLY A 257 13.07 0.18 30.92
N THR A 258 12.18 0.58 31.83
CA THR A 258 11.37 -0.35 32.66
C THR A 258 9.87 -0.15 32.58
N THR A 259 9.41 0.96 32.00
CA THR A 259 8.01 1.29 31.75
C THR A 259 7.68 1.11 30.27
N GLY A 260 6.45 1.40 29.84
CA GLY A 260 5.96 1.10 28.49
C GLY A 260 4.94 -0.04 28.44
N ILE A 261 4.46 -0.37 27.24
CA ILE A 261 3.41 -1.38 26.99
C ILE A 261 3.96 -2.46 26.07
N ARG A 262 3.64 -3.72 26.37
CA ARG A 262 3.87 -4.88 25.51
C ARG A 262 2.54 -5.48 25.06
N ILE A 263 2.46 -5.81 23.79
CA ILE A 263 1.32 -6.48 23.18
C ILE A 263 1.82 -7.67 22.36
N ASP A 264 1.24 -8.84 22.63
CA ASP A 264 1.34 -10.02 21.76
C ASP A 264 -0.08 -10.34 21.28
N SER A 265 -0.30 -10.58 19.99
CA SER A 265 -1.65 -10.86 19.46
C SER A 265 -1.67 -11.85 18.32
N GLN A 266 -2.78 -12.59 18.21
CA GLN A 266 -3.09 -13.50 17.12
C GLN A 266 -4.46 -13.11 16.57
N ASN A 267 -4.54 -12.91 15.25
CA ASN A 267 -5.76 -12.44 14.60
C ASN A 267 -6.06 -13.30 13.39
N THR A 268 -7.34 -13.58 13.15
CA THR A 268 -7.83 -14.32 11.98
C THR A 268 -8.94 -13.52 11.32
N ILE A 269 -8.81 -13.33 10.01
CA ILE A 269 -9.89 -12.87 9.14
C ILE A 269 -10.60 -14.12 8.64
N ASN A 270 -11.77 -14.41 9.21
CA ASN A 270 -12.57 -15.58 8.82
C ASN A 270 -13.21 -15.36 7.45
N SER A 271 -13.69 -14.15 7.21
CA SER A 271 -14.14 -13.65 5.90
C SER A 271 -14.17 -12.13 5.91
N MET A 272 -13.90 -11.50 4.77
CA MET A 272 -14.13 -10.07 4.56
C MET A 272 -14.38 -9.79 3.08
N ASN A 273 -15.23 -8.82 2.79
CA ASN A 273 -15.38 -8.26 1.45
C ASN A 273 -15.16 -6.75 1.53
N LEU A 274 -14.48 -6.18 0.53
CA LEU A 274 -14.24 -4.75 0.41
C LEU A 274 -14.62 -4.28 -0.99
N VAL A 275 -15.34 -3.18 -1.09
CA VAL A 275 -15.72 -2.55 -2.34
C VAL A 275 -15.33 -1.08 -2.28
N TYR A 276 -14.39 -0.69 -3.14
CA TYR A 276 -14.14 0.70 -3.47
C TYR A 276 -15.08 1.14 -4.59
N THR A 277 -15.70 2.30 -4.43
CA THR A 277 -16.58 2.91 -5.44
C THR A 277 -16.06 4.28 -5.80
N ASP A 278 -15.89 4.48 -7.10
CA ASP A 278 -15.52 5.74 -7.72
C ASP A 278 -16.58 6.06 -8.77
N ASP A 279 -17.28 7.17 -8.58
CA ASP A 279 -18.52 7.53 -9.26
C ASP A 279 -19.55 6.37 -9.28
N THR A 280 -19.68 5.67 -10.41
CA THR A 280 -20.57 4.51 -10.60
C THR A 280 -19.83 3.18 -10.77
N ASN A 281 -18.51 3.22 -10.87
CA ASN A 281 -17.65 2.07 -11.13
C ASN A 281 -17.04 1.55 -9.82
N LYS A 282 -16.69 0.26 -9.81
CA LYS A 282 -16.29 -0.43 -8.58
C LYS A 282 -15.04 -1.26 -8.78
N LEU A 283 -14.28 -1.37 -7.69
CA LEU A 283 -13.26 -2.38 -7.48
C LEU A 283 -13.65 -3.18 -6.24
N SER A 284 -13.89 -4.48 -6.40
CA SER A 284 -14.36 -5.36 -5.33
C SER A 284 -13.30 -6.42 -5.03
N LEU A 285 -12.86 -6.49 -3.77
CA LEU A 285 -12.03 -7.56 -3.22
C LEU A 285 -12.96 -8.48 -2.42
N LEU A 286 -13.14 -9.70 -2.91
CA LEU A 286 -14.10 -10.66 -2.35
C LEU A 286 -13.40 -11.87 -1.75
N ASP A 287 -14.08 -12.50 -0.80
CA ASP A 287 -13.66 -13.75 -0.17
C ASP A 287 -12.28 -13.59 0.51
N ILE A 288 -12.05 -12.45 1.18
CA ILE A 288 -10.79 -12.17 1.87
C ILE A 288 -10.69 -13.03 3.14
N THR A 289 -9.59 -13.75 3.30
CA THR A 289 -9.29 -14.55 4.49
C THR A 289 -7.82 -14.42 4.87
N GLY A 290 -7.46 -14.76 6.09
CA GLY A 290 -6.07 -14.70 6.50
C GLY A 290 -5.86 -14.82 8.00
N ALA A 291 -4.61 -14.88 8.42
CA ALA A 291 -4.24 -14.82 9.82
C ALA A 291 -2.90 -14.10 9.98
N TYR A 292 -2.72 -13.39 11.08
CA TYR A 292 -1.43 -12.79 11.41
C TYR A 292 -1.18 -12.78 12.91
N ASN A 293 0.09 -12.92 13.27
CA ASN A 293 0.62 -12.91 14.61
C ASN A 293 1.52 -11.69 14.78
N VAL A 294 1.37 -11.01 15.90
CA VAL A 294 2.25 -9.93 16.33
C VAL A 294 2.91 -10.38 17.62
N ASN A 295 4.22 -10.54 17.61
CA ASN A 295 5.00 -10.97 18.76
C ASN A 295 5.89 -9.84 19.26
N ASP A 296 5.85 -9.60 20.57
CA ASP A 296 6.66 -8.59 21.26
C ASP A 296 6.50 -7.18 20.67
N MET A 297 5.27 -6.76 20.34
CA MET A 297 5.03 -5.34 20.02
C MET A 297 5.21 -4.51 21.29
N ARG A 298 6.00 -3.44 21.21
CA ARG A 298 6.25 -2.53 22.33
C ARG A 298 5.89 -1.11 21.94
N LEU A 299 5.23 -0.40 22.86
CA LEU A 299 4.97 1.03 22.79
C LEU A 299 5.71 1.71 23.94
N ASP A 300 6.50 2.72 23.61
CA ASP A 300 7.45 3.34 24.54
C ASP A 300 7.73 4.80 24.11
N VAL A 301 8.16 5.66 25.05
CA VAL A 301 8.66 7.00 24.70
C VAL A 301 10.18 6.98 24.80
N ALA A 302 10.85 6.85 23.66
CA ALA A 302 12.29 6.65 23.55
C ALA A 302 12.92 7.65 22.58
N THR A 303 14.26 7.69 22.53
CA THR A 303 14.99 8.52 21.57
C THR A 303 15.20 7.79 20.25
N ASP A 304 14.94 8.45 19.13
CA ASP A 304 15.24 7.96 17.78
C ASP A 304 16.76 7.89 17.51
N ARG A 305 17.16 7.49 16.30
CA ARG A 305 18.59 7.36 15.94
C ARG A 305 19.33 8.71 15.84
N PHE A 306 18.60 9.82 15.78
CA PHE A 306 19.13 11.19 15.75
C PHE A 306 19.23 11.80 17.16
N GLY A 307 18.60 11.17 18.15
CA GLY A 307 18.60 11.58 19.55
C GLY A 307 17.40 12.41 19.96
N ASP A 308 16.39 12.55 19.10
CA ASP A 308 15.13 13.24 19.40
C ASP A 308 14.17 12.27 20.11
N LYS A 309 13.32 12.76 21.03
CA LYS A 309 12.28 11.89 21.60
C LYS A 309 11.20 11.60 20.57
N ALA A 310 10.66 10.39 20.63
CA ALA A 310 9.58 9.92 19.79
C ALA A 310 8.74 8.86 20.53
N LEU A 311 7.52 8.63 20.03
CA LEU A 311 6.77 7.43 20.36
C LEU A 311 7.37 6.27 19.56
N ALA A 312 8.07 5.37 20.25
CA ALA A 312 8.64 4.17 19.66
C ALA A 312 7.61 3.04 19.61
N VAL A 313 7.37 2.51 18.42
CA VAL A 313 6.60 1.31 18.14
C VAL A 313 7.57 0.28 17.58
N THR A 314 7.85 -0.78 18.34
CA THR A 314 8.81 -1.81 17.91
C THR A 314 8.19 -3.18 17.92
N PHE A 315 8.60 -4.03 17.00
CA PHE A 315 8.13 -5.41 16.89
C PHE A 315 9.28 -6.38 17.15
N GLY A 316 8.99 -7.55 17.74
CA GLY A 316 9.93 -8.67 17.75
C GLY A 316 9.81 -9.49 16.47
N SER A 317 8.59 -9.89 16.14
CA SER A 317 8.24 -10.38 14.81
C SER A 317 6.78 -10.12 14.48
N VAL A 318 6.49 -10.06 13.17
CA VAL A 318 5.12 -10.10 12.65
C VAL A 318 5.10 -11.08 11.50
N ASP A 319 4.25 -12.09 11.56
CA ASP A 319 4.12 -13.12 10.54
C ASP A 319 2.65 -13.34 10.21
N GLY A 320 2.35 -13.73 8.98
CA GLY A 320 0.98 -14.00 8.61
C GLY A 320 0.78 -14.31 7.14
N ASN A 321 -0.48 -14.55 6.80
CA ASN A 321 -0.95 -14.77 5.45
C ASN A 321 -2.25 -13.99 5.20
N LEU A 322 -2.43 -13.52 3.97
CA LEU A 322 -3.63 -12.87 3.48
C LEU A 322 -3.98 -13.48 2.11
N SER A 323 -5.24 -13.82 1.90
CA SER A 323 -5.77 -14.37 0.66
C SER A 323 -6.98 -13.55 0.24
N VAL A 324 -7.02 -13.13 -1.03
CA VAL A 324 -8.17 -12.53 -1.70
C VAL A 324 -8.62 -13.51 -2.77
N GLY A 325 -9.79 -14.11 -2.57
CA GLY A 325 -10.28 -15.13 -3.49
C GLY A 325 -10.56 -14.59 -4.89
N ARG A 326 -11.14 -13.39 -4.99
CA ARG A 326 -11.47 -12.75 -6.28
C ARG A 326 -11.35 -11.23 -6.24
N ILE A 327 -10.83 -10.67 -7.32
CA ILE A 327 -10.72 -9.23 -7.55
C ILE A 327 -11.57 -8.88 -8.77
N LEU A 328 -12.63 -8.10 -8.59
CA LEU A 328 -13.54 -7.70 -9.67
C LEU A 328 -13.40 -6.21 -9.97
N ALA A 329 -13.43 -5.81 -11.24
CA ALA A 329 -13.42 -4.40 -11.62
C ALA A 329 -14.32 -4.08 -12.82
N GLY A 330 -14.70 -2.79 -12.89
CA GLY A 330 -15.51 -2.23 -13.97
C GLY A 330 -16.98 -2.62 -13.90
N SER A 331 -17.77 -2.17 -14.88
CA SER A 331 -19.24 -2.34 -14.86
C SER A 331 -19.70 -3.76 -15.22
N ALA A 332 -18.81 -4.58 -15.80
CA ALA A 332 -19.06 -5.98 -16.11
C ALA A 332 -18.71 -6.93 -14.94
N GLU A 333 -18.12 -6.43 -13.85
CA GLU A 333 -17.66 -7.21 -12.68
C GLU A 333 -16.81 -8.43 -13.07
N LYS A 334 -15.94 -8.27 -14.08
CA LYS A 334 -15.01 -9.32 -14.52
C LYS A 334 -13.88 -9.50 -13.51
N SER A 335 -13.37 -10.73 -13.43
CA SER A 335 -12.35 -11.14 -12.47
C SER A 335 -10.94 -10.94 -13.02
N PHE A 336 -10.08 -10.30 -12.23
CA PHE A 336 -8.62 -10.39 -12.40
C PHE A 336 -8.06 -11.71 -11.83
N GLY A 337 -8.86 -12.54 -11.17
CA GLY A 337 -8.39 -13.70 -10.40
C GLY A 337 -8.23 -13.38 -8.92
N GLY A 338 -7.44 -14.20 -8.22
CA GLY A 338 -7.14 -14.11 -6.80
C GLY A 338 -5.68 -13.75 -6.51
N PHE A 339 -5.42 -13.37 -5.26
CA PHE A 339 -4.13 -12.91 -4.79
C PHE A 339 -3.85 -13.42 -3.38
N ASP A 340 -2.63 -13.91 -3.13
CA ASP A 340 -2.22 -14.43 -1.82
C ASP A 340 -0.86 -13.87 -1.44
N VAL A 341 -0.67 -13.54 -0.16
CA VAL A 341 0.62 -13.12 0.40
C VAL A 341 0.86 -13.86 1.70
N ASP A 342 2.04 -14.47 1.81
CA ASP A 342 2.64 -14.90 3.07
C ASP A 342 3.82 -13.99 3.39
N PHE A 343 3.99 -13.58 4.64
CA PHE A 343 5.08 -12.67 5.02
C PHE A 343 5.61 -12.94 6.44
N GLU A 344 6.88 -12.60 6.62
CA GLU A 344 7.58 -12.63 7.91
C GLU A 344 8.47 -11.39 8.05
N LEU A 345 8.10 -10.52 8.99
CA LEU A 345 8.91 -9.41 9.49
C LEU A 345 9.67 -9.91 10.73
N ALA A 346 10.98 -10.07 10.61
CA ALA A 346 11.84 -10.53 11.69
C ALA A 346 13.23 -9.87 11.58
N ASP A 347 13.94 -9.80 12.70
CA ASP A 347 15.27 -9.20 12.77
C ASP A 347 16.28 -9.92 11.85
N GLN A 348 17.03 -9.16 11.05
CA GLN A 348 18.08 -9.66 10.18
C GLN A 348 19.39 -8.92 10.41
N THR A 349 20.52 -9.64 10.35
CA THR A 349 21.85 -9.01 10.32
C THR A 349 22.41 -9.05 8.91
N ILE A 350 22.48 -7.89 8.27
CA ILE A 350 22.99 -7.73 6.90
C ILE A 350 24.23 -6.84 6.94
N ASP A 351 25.34 -7.32 6.37
CA ASP A 351 26.64 -6.61 6.35
C ASP A 351 27.12 -6.10 7.72
N GLY A 352 26.74 -6.83 8.79
CA GLY A 352 27.10 -6.49 10.17
C GLY A 352 26.21 -5.44 10.84
N MET A 353 25.18 -4.94 10.14
CA MET A 353 24.12 -4.09 10.70
C MET A 353 22.90 -4.94 11.06
N LEU A 354 22.33 -4.71 12.24
CA LEU A 354 21.06 -5.30 12.64
C LEU A 354 19.91 -4.43 12.12
N TYR A 355 19.10 -4.99 11.23
CA TYR A 355 17.81 -4.45 10.85
C TYR A 355 16.72 -5.13 11.67
N SER A 356 15.80 -4.31 12.16
CA SER A 356 14.67 -4.74 12.98
C SER A 356 13.45 -3.92 12.58
N ASN A 357 12.28 -4.27 13.10
CA ASN A 357 11.03 -3.61 12.76
C ASN A 357 10.68 -2.56 13.82
N GLN A 358 10.95 -1.29 13.52
CA GLN A 358 10.84 -0.16 14.46
C GLN A 358 10.34 1.10 13.77
N LEU A 359 9.42 1.81 14.42
CA LEU A 359 8.92 3.12 14.02
C LEU A 359 9.08 4.08 15.18
N TYR A 360 9.72 5.22 14.96
CA TYR A 360 9.81 6.31 15.93
C TYR A 360 8.97 7.47 15.40
N VAL A 361 7.81 7.69 16.00
CA VAL A 361 6.82 8.64 15.52
C VAL A 361 6.90 9.94 16.34
N LYS A 362 7.06 11.07 15.68
CA LYS A 362 7.10 12.41 16.28
C LYS A 362 6.13 13.37 15.57
N GLY A 363 5.74 14.42 16.29
CA GLY A 363 4.96 15.51 15.73
C GLY A 363 5.85 16.43 14.89
N GLY A 364 5.25 17.13 13.94
CA GLY A 364 5.94 17.91 12.90
C GLY A 364 6.13 17.08 11.65
N GLY A 365 5.62 17.56 10.51
CA GLY A 365 5.81 16.94 9.20
C GLY A 365 6.91 17.68 8.43
N ASN A 366 6.66 17.95 7.16
CA ASN A 366 7.57 18.75 6.34
C ASN A 366 7.77 20.16 6.94
N ALA A 367 9.03 20.57 7.14
CA ALA A 367 9.36 21.83 7.82
C ALA A 367 8.84 23.09 7.12
N ASN A 368 8.58 23.04 5.81
CA ASN A 368 8.04 24.16 5.03
C ASN A 368 6.50 24.20 5.04
N SER A 369 5.81 23.09 5.37
CA SER A 369 4.33 23.01 5.42
C SER A 369 3.76 23.71 6.67
N GLY A 370 4.52 23.71 7.76
CA GLY A 370 4.15 24.28 9.05
C GLY A 370 4.56 23.40 10.23
N PRO A 371 4.16 23.76 11.47
CA PRO A 371 4.55 23.02 12.67
C PRO A 371 3.76 21.72 12.90
N GLN A 372 2.67 21.49 12.16
CA GLN A 372 1.82 20.30 12.31
C GLN A 372 2.12 19.28 11.22
N GLY A 373 2.02 18.00 11.59
CA GLY A 373 2.24 16.85 10.71
C GLY A 373 2.84 15.69 11.49
N ILE A 374 3.12 14.58 10.83
CA ILE A 374 3.77 13.42 11.44
C ILE A 374 5.13 13.22 10.78
N SER A 375 6.16 12.97 11.58
CA SER A 375 7.44 12.46 11.10
C SER A 375 7.67 11.08 11.71
N VAL A 376 8.12 10.15 10.88
CA VAL A 376 8.41 8.77 11.26
C VAL A 376 9.85 8.47 10.86
N ASP A 377 10.66 8.11 11.85
CA ASP A 377 11.91 7.43 11.59
C ASP A 377 11.67 5.92 11.60
N ALA A 378 11.74 5.30 10.42
CA ALA A 378 11.39 3.91 10.21
C ALA A 378 12.64 3.05 9.98
N MET A 379 12.60 1.83 10.51
CA MET A 379 13.47 0.71 10.16
C MET A 379 12.60 -0.51 9.94
N TRP A 380 12.87 -1.26 8.86
CA TRP A 380 12.14 -2.48 8.55
C TRP A 380 13.08 -3.62 8.19
N SER A 381 12.58 -4.84 8.40
CA SER A 381 13.27 -6.08 8.09
C SER A 381 12.22 -7.16 7.79
N LEU A 382 12.00 -7.38 6.49
CA LEU A 382 11.21 -8.45 5.90
C LEU A 382 12.15 -9.62 5.57
N SER A 383 12.07 -10.66 6.39
CA SER A 383 12.97 -11.81 6.28
C SER A 383 12.57 -12.79 5.18
N ASN A 384 11.28 -12.87 4.89
CA ASN A 384 10.74 -13.67 3.80
C ASN A 384 9.32 -13.21 3.45
N ALA A 385 8.95 -13.27 2.18
CA ALA A 385 7.57 -13.23 1.72
C ALA A 385 7.40 -14.00 0.41
N GLU A 386 6.19 -14.50 0.22
CA GLU A 386 5.73 -15.19 -0.97
C GLU A 386 4.48 -14.45 -1.47
N VAL A 387 4.47 -14.08 -2.75
CA VAL A 387 3.34 -13.34 -3.35
C VAL A 387 2.81 -14.14 -4.52
N SER A 388 1.56 -14.56 -4.46
CA SER A 388 0.94 -15.43 -5.46
C SER A 388 -0.22 -14.73 -6.15
N TYR A 389 -0.31 -14.91 -7.47
CA TYR A 389 -1.41 -14.49 -8.31
C TYR A 389 -2.02 -15.72 -8.97
N THR A 390 -3.33 -15.92 -8.78
CA THR A 390 -4.05 -17.10 -9.26
C THR A 390 -5.15 -16.67 -10.23
N GLU A 391 -5.16 -17.26 -11.42
CA GLU A 391 -6.19 -17.04 -12.44
C GLU A 391 -6.54 -18.37 -13.10
N ASP A 392 -7.83 -18.59 -13.37
CA ASP A 392 -8.36 -19.82 -13.97
C ASP A 392 -7.86 -21.12 -13.26
N GLY A 393 -7.55 -21.02 -11.96
CA GLY A 393 -7.02 -22.10 -11.12
C GLY A 393 -5.52 -22.38 -11.26
N ASN A 394 -4.80 -21.57 -12.04
CA ASN A 394 -3.35 -21.63 -12.20
C ASN A 394 -2.69 -20.46 -11.46
N THR A 395 -1.55 -20.71 -10.82
CA THR A 395 -0.89 -19.76 -9.93
C THR A 395 0.53 -19.47 -10.38
N VAL A 396 0.90 -18.20 -10.36
CA VAL A 396 2.30 -17.73 -10.41
C VAL A 396 2.66 -17.13 -9.05
N GLN A 397 3.82 -17.49 -8.50
CA GLN A 397 4.31 -17.04 -7.20
C GLN A 397 5.69 -16.39 -7.34
N LEU A 398 5.81 -15.16 -6.86
CA LEU A 398 7.08 -14.52 -6.55
C LEU A 398 7.59 -15.05 -5.22
N SER A 399 8.77 -15.68 -5.25
CA SER A 399 9.30 -16.42 -4.10
C SER A 399 10.53 -15.77 -3.48
N GLY A 400 10.68 -15.96 -2.16
CA GLY A 400 11.84 -15.53 -1.39
C GLY A 400 12.03 -14.01 -1.37
N VAL A 401 10.93 -13.24 -1.30
CA VAL A 401 11.02 -11.78 -1.23
C VAL A 401 11.61 -11.38 0.12
N THR A 402 12.75 -10.70 0.09
CA THR A 402 13.42 -10.16 1.28
C THR A 402 13.63 -8.67 1.10
N SER A 403 13.47 -7.89 2.17
CA SER A 403 13.64 -6.43 2.12
C SER A 403 14.06 -5.88 3.47
N TYR A 404 14.99 -4.94 3.48
CA TYR A 404 15.43 -4.27 4.69
C TYR A 404 15.83 -2.83 4.39
N GLY A 405 15.76 -1.96 5.39
CA GLY A 405 16.16 -0.59 5.24
C GLY A 405 15.75 0.30 6.40
N GLN A 406 15.99 1.60 6.22
CA GLN A 406 15.66 2.64 7.18
C GLN A 406 15.55 4.01 6.51
N GLY A 407 14.80 4.94 7.10
CA GLY A 407 14.56 6.26 6.50
C GLY A 407 13.60 7.14 7.27
N GLY A 408 13.59 8.42 6.96
CA GLY A 408 12.57 9.36 7.40
C GLY A 408 11.37 9.37 6.45
N VAL A 409 10.17 9.40 7.01
CA VAL A 409 8.91 9.60 6.28
C VAL A 409 8.12 10.70 6.97
N THR A 410 7.59 11.66 6.22
CA THR A 410 6.67 12.69 6.77
C THR A 410 5.27 12.53 6.20
N VAL A 411 4.26 12.90 6.99
CA VAL A 411 2.85 12.90 6.59
C VAL A 411 2.20 14.23 6.95
N ASP A 412 1.69 14.93 5.93
CA ASP A 412 1.08 16.25 6.04
C ASP A 412 -0.19 16.31 5.20
N VAL A 413 -1.19 17.08 5.65
CA VAL A 413 -2.28 17.54 4.77
C VAL A 413 -1.90 18.92 4.25
N THR A 414 -1.64 19.02 2.95
CA THR A 414 -1.09 20.21 2.31
C THR A 414 -2.09 20.86 1.36
N ARG A 415 -1.82 22.12 1.04
CA ARG A 415 -2.53 22.86 -0.01
C ARG A 415 -1.57 23.22 -1.12
N ASP A 416 -2.10 23.43 -2.33
CA ASP A 416 -1.34 23.88 -3.48
C ASP A 416 -0.63 25.22 -3.22
N GLY A 417 0.61 25.30 -3.68
CA GLY A 417 1.41 26.53 -3.64
C GLY A 417 2.89 26.31 -3.34
N THR A 418 3.65 27.40 -3.32
CA THR A 418 5.09 27.36 -3.04
C THR A 418 5.39 27.95 -1.67
N LEU A 419 5.94 27.14 -0.76
CA LEU A 419 6.33 27.55 0.60
C LEU A 419 7.80 27.20 0.82
N GLY A 420 8.60 28.14 1.34
CA GLY A 420 10.03 27.90 1.58
C GLY A 420 10.88 27.63 0.32
N GLY A 421 10.30 27.75 -0.88
CA GLY A 421 10.94 27.37 -2.14
C GLY A 421 10.60 25.95 -2.61
N GLU A 422 9.76 25.23 -1.87
CA GLU A 422 9.25 23.89 -2.17
C GLU A 422 7.82 23.99 -2.71
N GLU A 423 7.50 23.16 -3.71
CA GLU A 423 6.17 23.06 -4.32
C GLU A 423 5.31 22.06 -3.53
N PHE A 424 4.10 22.49 -3.19
CA PHE A 424 3.08 21.71 -2.52
C PHE A 424 1.86 21.58 -3.41
N PHE A 425 1.12 20.50 -3.21
CA PHE A 425 -0.12 20.20 -3.91
C PHE A 425 -1.23 19.96 -2.87
N ASP A 426 -2.47 20.10 -3.31
CA ASP A 426 -3.64 19.78 -2.50
C ASP A 426 -3.68 18.28 -2.18
N GLY A 427 -3.80 17.92 -0.89
CA GLY A 427 -4.04 16.54 -0.46
C GLY A 427 -3.15 16.03 0.66
N LEU A 428 -3.04 14.70 0.76
CA LEU A 428 -2.16 14.00 1.69
C LEU A 428 -0.75 13.90 1.09
N ARG A 429 0.21 14.63 1.64
CA ARG A 429 1.63 14.55 1.27
C ARG A 429 2.35 13.52 2.12
N LEU A 430 3.06 12.63 1.44
CA LEU A 430 4.04 11.70 1.99
C LEU A 430 5.43 12.17 1.55
N GLY A 431 6.26 12.62 2.49
CA GLY A 431 7.65 13.00 2.24
C GLY A 431 8.60 11.85 2.55
N PHE A 432 9.71 11.77 1.83
CA PHE A 432 10.78 10.79 2.03
C PHE A 432 12.10 11.53 2.24
N GLU A 433 12.80 11.21 3.31
CA GLU A 433 14.08 11.82 3.67
C GLU A 433 15.11 10.73 4.00
N ASP A 434 16.16 10.65 3.19
CA ASP A 434 17.23 9.65 3.30
C ASP A 434 16.69 8.22 3.44
N LEU A 435 15.59 7.89 2.74
CA LEU A 435 14.99 6.56 2.78
C LEU A 435 15.83 5.59 1.96
N GLN A 436 16.52 4.68 2.62
CA GLN A 436 17.44 3.75 1.97
C GLN A 436 17.20 2.30 2.38
N GLY A 437 17.40 1.39 1.45
CA GLY A 437 17.23 -0.02 1.68
C GLY A 437 17.58 -0.86 0.48
N SER A 438 17.37 -2.16 0.62
CA SER A 438 17.52 -3.12 -0.46
C SER A 438 16.41 -4.14 -0.41
N TYR A 439 16.01 -4.64 -1.57
CA TYR A 439 15.19 -5.84 -1.66
C TYR A 439 15.78 -6.84 -2.65
N LYS A 440 15.43 -8.12 -2.49
CA LYS A 440 15.77 -9.22 -3.40
C LYS A 440 14.61 -10.21 -3.49
N ILE A 441 14.43 -10.82 -4.66
CA ILE A 441 13.57 -11.98 -4.88
C ILE A 441 14.42 -13.18 -5.32
N ASP A 442 13.99 -14.40 -4.99
CA ASP A 442 14.65 -15.62 -5.45
C ASP A 442 14.21 -15.99 -6.88
N GLY A 443 12.96 -15.69 -7.24
CA GLY A 443 12.46 -15.85 -8.62
C GLY A 443 10.97 -16.14 -8.67
N LEU A 444 10.54 -16.77 -9.77
CA LEU A 444 9.14 -17.13 -10.02
C LEU A 444 8.93 -18.63 -9.91
N LYS A 445 7.82 -19.06 -9.31
CA LYS A 445 7.28 -20.42 -9.38
C LYS A 445 5.94 -20.39 -10.10
N VAL A 446 5.60 -21.46 -10.81
CA VAL A 446 4.29 -21.59 -11.47
C VAL A 446 3.75 -22.99 -11.17
N GLY A 447 2.46 -23.08 -10.87
CA GLY A 447 1.81 -24.35 -10.57
C GLY A 447 0.29 -24.23 -10.50
N ASN A 448 -0.36 -25.32 -10.13
CA ASN A 448 -1.79 -25.38 -9.85
C ASN A 448 -2.06 -26.45 -8.77
N ALA A 449 -3.33 -26.69 -8.46
CA ALA A 449 -3.74 -27.68 -7.46
C ALA A 449 -3.19 -29.11 -7.74
N GLN A 450 -2.94 -29.48 -9.00
CA GLN A 450 -2.39 -30.78 -9.38
C GLN A 450 -0.86 -30.81 -9.37
N GLN A 451 -0.20 -29.68 -9.61
CA GLN A 451 1.26 -29.56 -9.74
C GLN A 451 1.98 -29.09 -8.45
N SER A 452 1.24 -28.66 -7.41
CA SER A 452 1.75 -28.20 -6.09
C SER A 452 2.86 -27.15 -6.18
N ILE A 453 2.49 -25.88 -6.04
CA ILE A 453 3.41 -24.75 -6.18
C ILE A 453 4.54 -24.75 -5.13
N GLU A 454 4.28 -25.25 -3.92
CA GLU A 454 5.28 -25.33 -2.83
C GLU A 454 6.52 -26.14 -3.22
N ASN A 455 6.36 -27.15 -4.09
CA ASN A 455 7.43 -28.02 -4.54
C ASN A 455 7.89 -27.70 -5.97
N ALA A 456 7.37 -26.63 -6.58
CA ALA A 456 7.71 -26.25 -7.93
C ALA A 456 9.14 -25.66 -8.00
N GLU A 457 9.87 -26.02 -9.06
CA GLU A 457 11.16 -25.44 -9.37
C GLU A 457 11.00 -23.97 -9.80
N LEU A 458 12.02 -23.15 -9.51
CA LEU A 458 12.09 -21.79 -10.03
C LEU A 458 12.08 -21.81 -11.56
N GLN A 459 11.24 -20.95 -12.12
CA GLN A 459 11.08 -20.78 -13.56
C GLN A 459 12.22 -19.91 -14.10
N GLY A 460 12.65 -20.22 -15.32
CA GLY A 460 13.41 -19.27 -16.12
C GLY A 460 12.46 -18.20 -16.65
N GLY A 461 12.97 -17.08 -17.14
CA GLY A 461 12.10 -16.00 -17.61
C GLY A 461 11.82 -14.93 -16.55
N THR A 462 12.63 -14.81 -15.49
CA THR A 462 12.56 -13.66 -14.57
C THR A 462 12.75 -12.32 -15.31
N GLU A 463 13.29 -12.34 -16.53
CA GLU A 463 13.31 -11.19 -17.43
C GLU A 463 11.92 -10.64 -17.75
N LEU A 464 10.86 -11.45 -17.64
CA LEU A 464 9.48 -10.99 -17.83
C LEU A 464 9.03 -10.03 -16.73
N LEU A 465 9.64 -10.11 -15.55
CA LEU A 465 9.39 -9.16 -14.47
C LEU A 465 9.84 -7.74 -14.85
N LEU A 466 10.85 -7.61 -15.70
CA LEU A 466 11.31 -6.31 -16.20
C LEU A 466 10.25 -5.62 -17.06
N ALA A 467 9.45 -6.38 -17.80
CA ALA A 467 8.34 -5.82 -18.56
C ALA A 467 7.28 -5.21 -17.63
N LEU A 468 7.24 -5.66 -16.37
CA LEU A 468 6.40 -5.13 -15.30
C LEU A 468 7.13 -4.11 -14.42
N GLY A 469 8.37 -3.74 -14.75
CA GLY A 469 9.19 -2.80 -13.96
C GLY A 469 9.75 -3.38 -12.65
N VAL A 470 9.66 -4.70 -12.44
CA VAL A 470 10.14 -5.37 -11.23
C VAL A 470 11.56 -5.90 -11.45
N TYR A 471 12.51 -5.35 -10.71
CA TYR A 471 13.91 -5.79 -10.72
C TYR A 471 14.11 -6.92 -9.69
N PRO A 472 14.84 -8.01 -10.02
CA PRO A 472 15.05 -9.09 -9.06
C PRO A 472 15.83 -8.71 -7.79
N ALA A 473 16.62 -7.64 -7.86
CA ALA A 473 17.26 -7.05 -6.70
C ALA A 473 17.44 -5.55 -6.94
N PHE A 474 17.23 -4.75 -5.89
CA PHE A 474 17.37 -3.30 -5.99
C PHE A 474 17.88 -2.72 -4.67
N ASP A 475 19.01 -2.03 -4.74
CA ASP A 475 19.52 -1.16 -3.69
C ASP A 475 19.06 0.26 -4.02
N PHE A 476 18.40 0.94 -3.09
CA PHE A 476 17.82 2.25 -3.31
C PHE A 476 18.15 3.24 -2.18
N LYS A 477 18.25 4.52 -2.56
CA LYS A 477 18.16 5.67 -1.67
C LYS A 477 17.22 6.69 -2.30
N VAL A 478 16.19 7.09 -1.57
CA VAL A 478 15.05 7.86 -2.05
C VAL A 478 14.90 9.13 -1.20
N ASP A 479 14.76 10.24 -1.89
CA ASP A 479 14.35 11.54 -1.34
C ASP A 479 13.21 12.10 -2.20
N GLY A 480 12.31 12.90 -1.62
CA GLY A 480 11.25 13.58 -2.36
C GLY A 480 9.89 13.44 -1.72
N HIS A 481 8.83 13.43 -2.52
CA HIS A 481 7.47 13.28 -2.03
C HIS A 481 6.48 12.70 -3.05
N ILE A 482 5.37 12.20 -2.52
CA ILE A 482 4.14 11.91 -3.25
C ILE A 482 3.01 12.66 -2.54
N THR A 483 2.15 13.35 -3.28
CA THR A 483 0.92 13.96 -2.76
C THR A 483 -0.29 13.32 -3.43
N LEU A 484 -1.19 12.80 -2.60
CA LEU A 484 -2.45 12.20 -3.00
C LEU A 484 -3.57 13.24 -2.80
N GLY A 485 -4.08 13.80 -3.89
CA GLY A 485 -5.22 14.71 -3.94
C GLY A 485 -6.53 13.98 -4.17
N ALA A 486 -7.63 14.54 -3.67
CA ALA A 486 -8.96 14.04 -3.90
C ALA A 486 -9.49 14.50 -5.27
N GLY A 487 -10.23 13.64 -5.97
CA GLY A 487 -10.77 13.86 -7.30
C GLY A 487 -9.94 13.21 -8.40
N GLY A 488 -10.61 12.68 -9.41
CA GLY A 488 -10.02 12.02 -10.56
C GLY A 488 -10.09 12.84 -11.86
N ALA A 489 -9.96 12.18 -13.01
CA ALA A 489 -10.07 12.84 -14.33
C ALA A 489 -11.45 13.49 -14.50
N SER A 490 -12.47 12.92 -13.85
CA SER A 490 -13.78 13.51 -13.63
C SER A 490 -14.40 12.94 -12.37
N GLY A 491 -15.00 13.77 -11.52
CA GLY A 491 -15.75 13.28 -10.36
C GLY A 491 -14.83 12.91 -9.19
N ASP A 492 -15.16 11.80 -8.55
CA ASP A 492 -14.35 11.20 -7.48
C ASP A 492 -13.05 10.59 -8.06
N GLY A 493 -12.18 10.06 -7.21
CA GLY A 493 -10.93 9.41 -7.62
C GLY A 493 -9.70 10.00 -6.94
N ILE A 494 -8.53 9.61 -7.42
CA ILE A 494 -7.26 9.96 -6.77
C ILE A 494 -6.39 10.73 -7.77
N THR A 495 -5.95 11.93 -7.39
CA THR A 495 -4.91 12.67 -8.11
C THR A 495 -3.56 12.46 -7.43
N ILE A 496 -2.49 12.32 -8.21
CA ILE A 496 -1.12 12.07 -7.77
C ILE A 496 -0.22 13.14 -8.36
N ASN A 497 0.49 13.82 -7.47
CA ASN A 497 1.61 14.70 -7.80
C ASN A 497 2.85 14.20 -7.07
N SER A 498 4.00 14.21 -7.72
CA SER A 498 5.20 13.63 -7.12
C SER A 498 6.47 14.22 -7.72
N ASP A 499 7.45 14.44 -6.85
CA ASP A 499 8.84 14.73 -7.20
C ASP A 499 9.71 13.76 -6.40
N MET A 500 10.43 12.88 -7.08
CA MET A 500 11.21 11.81 -6.47
C MET A 500 12.61 11.76 -7.07
N VAL A 501 13.60 11.60 -6.19
CA VAL A 501 14.99 11.38 -6.57
C VAL A 501 15.47 10.09 -5.93
N ILE A 502 15.82 9.13 -6.79
CA ILE A 502 16.54 7.91 -6.43
C ILE A 502 18.01 8.16 -6.72
N SER A 503 18.90 7.95 -5.75
CA SER A 503 20.33 8.24 -5.89
C SER A 503 21.20 7.08 -5.43
N ASP A 504 22.44 7.06 -5.92
CA ASP A 504 23.49 6.09 -5.53
C ASP A 504 23.02 4.61 -5.51
N SER A 505 22.15 4.27 -6.46
CA SER A 505 21.39 3.02 -6.43
C SER A 505 21.96 1.95 -7.38
N ALA A 506 21.54 0.70 -7.19
CA ALA A 506 21.94 -0.41 -8.05
C ALA A 506 20.77 -1.38 -8.26
N ALA A 507 20.46 -1.70 -9.51
CA ALA A 507 19.35 -2.58 -9.89
C ALA A 507 19.85 -3.78 -10.70
N ALA A 508 19.46 -4.99 -10.32
CA ALA A 508 19.62 -6.17 -11.13
C ALA A 508 18.58 -6.16 -12.25
N VAL A 509 19.02 -6.18 -13.51
CA VAL A 509 18.13 -6.35 -14.66
C VAL A 509 17.82 -7.83 -14.83
N ILE A 510 18.86 -8.66 -14.85
CA ILE A 510 18.75 -10.12 -14.94
C ILE A 510 19.82 -10.67 -14.04
N VAL A 511 19.50 -11.56 -13.11
CA VAL A 511 20.49 -12.22 -12.25
C VAL A 511 20.13 -13.67 -12.02
N ASP A 512 21.16 -14.49 -11.86
CA ASP A 512 21.05 -15.86 -11.38
C ASP A 512 20.98 -15.92 -9.84
N GLU A 513 20.80 -17.12 -9.30
CA GLU A 513 20.78 -17.38 -7.86
C GLU A 513 22.07 -16.96 -7.13
N ASN A 514 23.18 -16.78 -7.86
CA ASN A 514 24.47 -16.32 -7.35
C ASN A 514 24.65 -14.80 -7.48
N SER A 515 23.58 -14.05 -7.80
CA SER A 515 23.56 -12.59 -8.01
C SER A 515 24.42 -12.11 -9.17
N LYS A 516 24.64 -12.98 -10.17
CA LYS A 516 25.39 -12.65 -11.38
C LYS A 516 24.46 -12.51 -12.58
N GLY A 517 24.66 -11.45 -13.36
CA GLY A 517 23.99 -11.22 -14.61
C GLY A 517 24.21 -9.79 -15.09
N LEU A 518 23.15 -9.05 -15.38
CA LEU A 518 23.20 -7.68 -15.88
C LEU A 518 22.75 -6.72 -14.77
N TRP A 519 23.61 -5.76 -14.43
CA TRP A 519 23.36 -4.79 -13.36
C TRP A 519 23.42 -3.35 -13.85
N LEU A 520 22.48 -2.52 -13.40
CA LEU A 520 22.54 -1.07 -13.45
C LEU A 520 23.22 -0.60 -12.16
N THR A 521 24.30 0.16 -12.24
CA THR A 521 25.05 0.66 -11.07
C THR A 521 25.40 2.12 -11.25
N ASP A 522 25.63 2.80 -10.13
CA ASP A 522 25.71 4.27 -10.08
C ASP A 522 24.44 4.89 -10.70
N LEU A 523 23.29 4.32 -10.35
CA LEU A 523 21.98 4.72 -10.87
C LEU A 523 21.49 5.95 -10.11
N ASN A 524 21.18 7.01 -10.85
CA ASN A 524 20.40 8.14 -10.37
C ASN A 524 19.15 8.25 -11.22
N TYR A 525 17.98 8.35 -10.61
CA TYR A 525 16.71 8.47 -11.31
C TYR A 525 15.87 9.58 -10.68
N ASP A 526 15.59 10.60 -11.49
CA ASP A 526 14.79 11.75 -11.13
C ASP A 526 13.44 11.64 -11.85
N VAL A 527 12.33 11.75 -11.12
CA VAL A 527 10.96 11.55 -11.62
C VAL A 527 10.06 12.66 -11.13
N HIS A 528 9.27 13.20 -12.05
CA HIS A 528 8.26 14.19 -11.77
C HIS A 528 6.94 13.79 -12.42
N LEU A 529 5.88 13.79 -11.62
CA LEU A 529 4.50 13.51 -12.04
C LEU A 529 3.62 14.71 -11.67
N ARG A 530 2.79 15.15 -12.61
CA ARG A 530 1.80 16.21 -12.42
C ARG A 530 0.44 15.76 -12.90
N ASP A 531 -0.56 15.96 -12.05
CA ASP A 531 -1.97 15.69 -12.34
C ASP A 531 -2.20 14.29 -12.90
N MET A 532 -1.55 13.27 -12.33
CA MET A 532 -1.85 11.89 -12.67
C MET A 532 -3.11 11.48 -11.92
N THR A 533 -4.14 10.99 -12.59
CA THR A 533 -5.36 10.50 -11.95
C THR A 533 -5.45 8.99 -12.02
N ILE A 534 -6.07 8.41 -10.99
CA ILE A 534 -6.50 7.01 -10.94
C ILE A 534 -8.02 7.02 -10.79
N ASP A 535 -8.69 6.40 -11.75
CA ASP A 535 -10.14 6.39 -11.89
C ASP A 535 -10.63 4.95 -12.16
N MET A 536 -11.80 4.59 -11.66
CA MET A 536 -12.50 3.38 -12.08
C MET A 536 -13.34 3.67 -13.32
N VAL A 537 -13.16 2.87 -14.38
CA VAL A 537 -13.89 2.97 -15.65
C VAL A 537 -14.65 1.68 -15.95
N ASP A 538 -15.49 1.70 -16.99
CA ASP A 538 -16.30 0.54 -17.39
C ASP A 538 -15.44 -0.71 -17.63
N GLU A 539 -14.26 -0.53 -18.23
CA GLU A 539 -13.34 -1.62 -18.59
C GLU A 539 -12.44 -2.10 -17.43
N GLY A 540 -12.32 -1.34 -16.34
CA GLY A 540 -11.40 -1.65 -15.24
C GLY A 540 -10.82 -0.40 -14.58
N ILE A 541 -9.51 -0.36 -14.41
CA ILE A 541 -8.79 0.75 -13.74
C ILE A 541 -8.12 1.61 -14.82
N GLN A 542 -8.37 2.90 -14.81
CA GLN A 542 -7.73 3.87 -15.71
C GLN A 542 -6.75 4.74 -14.95
N LEU A 543 -5.58 4.93 -15.55
CA LEU A 543 -4.60 5.92 -15.13
C LEU A 543 -4.49 6.96 -16.25
N VAL A 544 -4.69 8.23 -15.92
CA VAL A 544 -4.51 9.35 -16.85
C VAL A 544 -3.37 10.22 -16.35
N GLN A 545 -2.29 10.29 -17.10
CA GLN A 545 -1.14 11.11 -16.74
C GLN A 545 -1.27 12.49 -17.39
N GLY A 546 -1.44 13.54 -16.59
CA GLY A 546 -1.44 14.93 -17.05
C GLY A 546 -0.11 15.30 -17.72
N GLU A 547 0.95 15.44 -16.94
CA GLU A 547 2.32 15.67 -17.41
C GLU A 547 3.32 14.85 -16.57
N ALA A 548 4.30 14.22 -17.22
CA ALA A 548 5.41 13.59 -16.52
C ALA A 548 6.73 13.76 -17.27
N TRP A 549 7.81 13.87 -16.51
CA TRP A 549 9.16 13.79 -17.05
C TRP A 549 10.08 13.07 -16.08
N SER A 550 11.09 12.40 -16.63
CA SER A 550 12.08 11.74 -15.81
C SER A 550 13.44 11.69 -16.49
N THR A 551 14.49 11.56 -15.68
CA THR A 551 15.88 11.34 -16.15
C THR A 551 16.49 10.19 -15.37
N MET A 552 16.69 9.07 -16.04
CA MET A 552 17.42 7.92 -15.53
C MET A 552 18.86 7.95 -16.06
N ASP A 553 19.82 8.14 -15.16
CA ASP A 553 21.25 8.13 -15.44
C ASP A 553 21.91 6.90 -14.80
N ILE A 554 22.26 5.94 -15.65
CA ILE A 554 22.95 4.71 -15.27
C ILE A 554 24.44 4.91 -15.52
N GLY A 555 25.23 5.11 -14.47
CA GLY A 555 26.66 5.34 -14.62
C GLY A 555 27.42 4.15 -15.21
N ASN A 556 26.98 2.91 -14.96
CA ASN A 556 27.54 1.68 -15.53
C ASN A 556 26.48 0.57 -15.69
N LEU A 557 26.31 0.09 -16.92
CA LEU A 557 25.66 -1.20 -17.20
C LEU A 557 26.70 -2.32 -17.15
N ARG A 558 26.65 -3.22 -16.16
CA ARG A 558 27.68 -4.23 -15.87
C ARG A 558 27.22 -5.65 -16.19
N VAL A 559 28.17 -6.49 -16.58
CA VAL A 559 27.96 -7.96 -16.71
C VAL A 559 28.79 -8.67 -15.64
N GLY A 560 28.14 -9.49 -14.83
CA GLY A 560 28.69 -10.10 -13.63
C GLY A 560 27.84 -9.74 -12.40
N ASP A 561 28.49 -9.42 -11.29
CA ASP A 561 27.82 -8.85 -10.11
C ASP A 561 27.80 -7.30 -10.16
N LYS A 562 27.21 -6.68 -9.15
CA LYS A 562 27.16 -5.20 -9.02
C LYS A 562 28.55 -4.55 -8.89
N ASP A 563 29.56 -5.29 -8.44
CA ASP A 563 30.93 -4.79 -8.22
C ASP A 563 31.89 -5.11 -9.38
N SER A 564 31.39 -5.77 -10.44
CA SER A 564 32.20 -6.31 -11.51
C SER A 564 32.84 -5.23 -12.35
N VAL A 565 34.13 -5.37 -12.70
CA VAL A 565 34.91 -4.33 -13.40
C VAL A 565 34.40 -4.07 -14.84
N GLY A 566 33.83 -5.07 -15.50
CA GLY A 566 33.36 -4.95 -16.90
C GLY A 566 32.05 -4.18 -17.03
N SER A 567 32.00 -3.19 -17.93
CA SER A 567 30.79 -2.41 -18.21
C SER A 567 30.63 -2.07 -19.69
N PHE A 568 29.37 -2.05 -20.15
CA PHE A 568 28.96 -1.50 -21.44
C PHE A 568 28.96 0.03 -21.50
N GLY A 569 29.28 0.71 -20.40
CA GLY A 569 29.32 2.16 -20.30
C GLY A 569 28.08 2.75 -19.62
N ARG A 570 27.90 4.06 -19.80
CA ARG A 570 26.82 4.86 -19.21
C ARG A 570 25.64 4.96 -20.15
N PHE A 571 24.44 4.90 -19.59
CA PHE A 571 23.18 5.07 -20.31
C PHE A 571 22.39 6.20 -19.65
N VAL A 572 21.88 7.15 -20.43
CA VAL A 572 20.96 8.17 -19.94
C VAL A 572 19.67 8.07 -20.74
N ILE A 573 18.57 7.91 -20.03
CA ILE A 573 17.22 7.84 -20.60
C ILE A 573 16.44 9.01 -20.02
N GLN A 574 15.97 9.90 -20.87
CA GLN A 574 15.06 10.98 -20.51
C GLN A 574 13.72 10.71 -21.17
N SER A 575 12.63 10.85 -20.41
CA SER A 575 11.27 10.79 -20.93
C SER A 575 10.53 12.08 -20.65
N TYR A 576 9.63 12.45 -21.56
CA TYR A 576 8.69 13.54 -21.40
C TYR A 576 7.37 13.19 -22.08
N GLU A 577 6.33 13.08 -21.27
CA GLU A 577 5.01 12.61 -21.66
C GLU A 577 3.91 13.56 -21.20
N VAL A 578 2.91 13.80 -22.05
CA VAL A 578 1.75 14.66 -21.74
C VAL A 578 0.48 14.00 -22.24
N GLY A 579 -0.47 13.74 -21.34
CA GLY A 579 -1.75 13.10 -21.67
C GLY A 579 -1.65 11.59 -22.00
N SER A 580 -0.61 10.91 -21.52
CA SER A 580 -0.49 9.46 -21.60
C SER A 580 -1.57 8.78 -20.75
N THR A 581 -1.99 7.57 -21.13
CA THR A 581 -3.02 6.82 -20.39
C THR A 581 -2.65 5.35 -20.30
N ALA A 582 -3.03 4.69 -19.21
CA ALA A 582 -3.01 3.24 -19.08
C ALA A 582 -4.39 2.75 -18.66
N VAL A 583 -4.86 1.62 -19.20
CA VAL A 583 -6.06 0.94 -18.72
C VAL A 583 -5.70 -0.49 -18.36
N ILE A 584 -6.00 -0.88 -17.12
CA ILE A 584 -5.79 -2.23 -16.61
C ILE A 584 -7.17 -2.88 -16.52
N SER A 585 -7.40 -3.91 -17.33
CA SER A 585 -8.69 -4.56 -17.50
C SER A 585 -8.61 -6.07 -17.25
N PRO A 586 -9.62 -6.67 -16.60
CA PRO A 586 -9.68 -8.11 -16.38
C PRO A 586 -10.04 -8.90 -17.65
N GLY A 587 -9.62 -10.17 -17.67
CA GLY A 587 -9.98 -11.16 -18.68
C GLY A 587 -8.88 -11.60 -19.64
N GLY A 588 -7.63 -11.24 -19.35
CA GLY A 588 -6.45 -11.85 -19.98
C GLY A 588 -6.42 -11.72 -21.50
N ALA A 589 -5.74 -12.67 -22.16
CA ALA A 589 -5.64 -12.75 -23.61
C ALA A 589 -6.81 -13.51 -24.26
N GLY A 590 -7.52 -14.35 -23.49
CA GLY A 590 -8.61 -15.21 -23.97
C GLY A 590 -8.16 -16.18 -25.07
N GLU A 591 -8.88 -16.21 -26.19
CA GLU A 591 -8.57 -17.11 -27.31
C GLU A 591 -7.50 -16.54 -28.24
N VAL A 592 -6.35 -17.22 -28.35
CA VAL A 592 -5.17 -16.78 -29.10
C VAL A 592 -4.74 -17.79 -30.16
N CYS A 593 -4.33 -17.30 -31.33
CA CYS A 593 -3.66 -18.10 -32.35
C CYS A 593 -2.13 -17.91 -32.27
N VAL A 594 -1.41 -18.89 -31.72
CA VAL A 594 0.04 -18.87 -31.57
C VAL A 594 0.72 -19.44 -32.81
N GLY A 595 1.73 -18.73 -33.33
CA GLY A 595 2.52 -19.18 -34.50
C GLY A 595 1.77 -19.19 -35.84
N GLY A 596 0.50 -18.78 -35.88
CA GLY A 596 -0.35 -18.71 -37.06
C GLY A 596 -1.10 -17.39 -37.20
N ARG A 597 -2.21 -17.41 -37.96
CA ARG A 597 -3.13 -16.31 -38.20
C ARG A 597 -4.56 -16.83 -38.30
N GLY A 598 -5.50 -16.17 -37.61
CA GLY A 598 -6.92 -16.47 -37.73
C GLY A 598 -7.66 -16.18 -36.42
N ALA A 599 -8.90 -15.72 -36.52
CA ALA A 599 -9.78 -15.44 -35.37
C ALA A 599 -10.63 -16.66 -34.95
N THR A 600 -10.31 -17.84 -35.47
CA THR A 600 -10.97 -19.10 -35.08
C THR A 600 -9.93 -20.20 -35.07
N SER A 601 -10.16 -21.23 -34.23
CA SER A 601 -9.32 -22.43 -34.17
C SER A 601 -9.04 -23.03 -35.55
N ALA A 602 -10.07 -23.15 -36.40
CA ALA A 602 -9.93 -23.71 -37.75
C ALA A 602 -9.02 -22.85 -38.66
N ALA A 603 -9.14 -21.52 -38.60
CA ALA A 603 -8.29 -20.62 -39.38
C ALA A 603 -6.85 -20.63 -38.88
N CYS A 604 -6.66 -20.65 -37.56
CA CYS A 604 -5.36 -20.73 -36.93
C CYS A 604 -4.60 -21.99 -37.35
N VAL A 605 -5.22 -23.16 -37.21
CA VAL A 605 -4.61 -24.44 -37.59
C VAL A 605 -4.34 -24.50 -39.11
N ALA A 606 -5.24 -23.98 -39.94
CA ALA A 606 -5.04 -23.92 -41.39
C ALA A 606 -3.83 -23.06 -41.81
N SER A 607 -3.47 -22.07 -40.99
CA SER A 607 -2.30 -21.21 -41.19
C SER A 607 -1.00 -21.78 -40.60
N GLY A 608 -1.06 -22.95 -39.94
CA GLY A 608 0.07 -23.58 -39.27
C GLY A 608 0.29 -23.13 -37.82
N GLY A 609 -0.69 -22.45 -37.21
CA GLY A 609 -0.66 -22.07 -35.80
C GLY A 609 -1.36 -23.07 -34.87
N GLU A 610 -1.19 -22.84 -33.57
CA GLU A 610 -1.86 -23.54 -32.47
C GLU A 610 -2.90 -22.60 -31.84
N TRP A 611 -4.10 -23.11 -31.60
CA TRP A 611 -5.16 -22.36 -30.94
C TRP A 611 -5.09 -22.62 -29.44
N GLU A 612 -4.91 -21.55 -28.67
CA GLU A 612 -4.88 -21.58 -27.20
C GLU A 612 -6.13 -20.86 -26.70
N ASP A 613 -6.89 -21.51 -25.84
CA ASP A 613 -7.97 -20.88 -25.07
C ASP A 613 -7.46 -20.70 -23.65
N ARG A 614 -7.12 -19.45 -23.29
CA ARG A 614 -6.43 -19.15 -22.04
C ARG A 614 -7.35 -18.87 -20.87
N GLY A 615 -8.67 -18.92 -21.07
CA GLY A 615 -9.65 -18.72 -20.01
C GLY A 615 -10.35 -17.36 -20.08
N GLU A 616 -11.12 -17.07 -19.02
CA GLU A 616 -11.93 -15.85 -18.90
C GLU A 616 -11.37 -14.86 -17.86
N GLU A 617 -10.37 -15.28 -17.06
CA GLU A 617 -9.64 -14.44 -16.11
C GLU A 617 -8.33 -13.94 -16.74
N GLY A 618 -7.47 -13.27 -15.96
CA GLY A 618 -6.20 -12.72 -16.43
C GLY A 618 -6.16 -11.19 -16.45
N ILE A 619 -5.00 -10.62 -16.77
CA ILE A 619 -4.77 -9.18 -16.78
C ILE A 619 -4.45 -8.71 -18.20
N THR A 620 -5.12 -7.66 -18.66
CA THR A 620 -4.72 -6.91 -19.85
C THR A 620 -4.39 -5.47 -19.46
N VAL A 621 -3.20 -5.00 -19.86
CA VAL A 621 -2.73 -3.62 -19.68
C VAL A 621 -2.64 -2.96 -21.05
N SER A 622 -3.47 -1.95 -21.28
CA SER A 622 -3.50 -1.15 -22.52
C SER A 622 -2.80 0.19 -22.28
N LEU A 623 -1.57 0.31 -22.75
CA LEU A 623 -0.74 1.51 -22.62
C LEU A 623 -0.87 2.43 -23.82
N LYS A 624 -0.97 3.73 -23.57
CA LYS A 624 -0.88 4.81 -24.54
C LYS A 624 0.13 5.82 -24.03
N GLN A 625 1.32 5.81 -24.61
CA GLN A 625 2.36 6.77 -24.31
C GLN A 625 2.39 7.87 -25.37
N ILE A 626 2.28 9.12 -24.94
CA ILE A 626 2.38 10.29 -25.81
C ILE A 626 3.72 10.96 -25.54
N PHE A 627 4.73 10.64 -26.35
CA PHE A 627 6.03 11.31 -26.26
C PHE A 627 5.90 12.73 -26.84
N ALA A 628 5.96 13.71 -25.95
CA ALA A 628 5.77 15.12 -26.26
C ALA A 628 7.05 15.75 -26.85
N GLU A 629 6.87 16.85 -27.57
CA GLU A 629 7.98 17.64 -28.11
C GLU A 629 8.78 18.28 -26.96
N ALA A 630 10.11 18.28 -27.09
CA ALA A 630 10.98 18.86 -26.08
C ALA A 630 10.66 20.34 -25.80
N VAL A 631 10.57 20.69 -24.51
CA VAL A 631 10.39 22.07 -24.05
C VAL A 631 11.72 22.70 -23.67
N ASP A 632 12.57 21.93 -23.01
CA ASP A 632 13.90 22.33 -22.56
C ASP A 632 14.85 21.11 -22.44
N ASP A 633 15.95 21.24 -21.69
CA ASP A 633 16.93 20.17 -21.52
C ASP A 633 16.51 19.08 -20.51
N VAL A 634 15.51 19.36 -19.68
CA VAL A 634 14.96 18.44 -18.67
C VAL A 634 13.71 17.74 -19.22
N LYS A 635 12.77 18.52 -19.77
CA LYS A 635 11.52 18.03 -20.38
C LYS A 635 11.74 17.68 -21.85
N ARG A 636 12.34 16.51 -22.09
CA ARG A 636 12.57 15.96 -23.43
C ARG A 636 12.70 14.44 -23.43
N ASN A 637 12.44 13.84 -24.57
CA ASN A 637 12.70 12.42 -24.80
C ASN A 637 14.06 12.22 -25.46
N ARG A 638 15.00 11.59 -24.76
CA ARG A 638 16.39 11.40 -25.23
C ARG A 638 16.98 10.09 -24.73
N PHE A 639 17.77 9.46 -25.58
CA PHE A 639 18.61 8.32 -25.21
C PHE A 639 20.09 8.63 -25.49
N ILE A 640 20.95 8.45 -24.49
CA ILE A 640 22.40 8.60 -24.62
C ILE A 640 23.08 7.30 -24.23
N TRP A 641 23.98 6.81 -25.08
CA TRP A 641 24.91 5.75 -24.72
C TRP A 641 26.35 6.26 -24.79
N GLU A 642 27.09 6.15 -23.69
CA GLU A 642 28.45 6.68 -23.52
C GLU A 642 29.45 5.58 -23.17
N THR A 643 30.55 5.52 -23.93
CA THR A 643 31.62 4.51 -23.77
C THR A 643 33.01 5.14 -23.78
N ASN A 644 34.06 4.36 -23.52
CA ASN A 644 35.47 4.78 -23.63
C ASN A 644 35.86 5.98 -22.72
N ARG A 645 35.33 6.03 -21.50
CA ARG A 645 35.68 7.04 -20.48
C ARG A 645 37.09 6.78 -19.94
N THR A 646 37.94 7.80 -19.83
CA THR A 646 39.34 7.65 -19.39
C THR A 646 39.58 7.89 -17.90
N GLY A 647 38.53 8.08 -17.08
CA GLY A 647 38.67 8.29 -15.64
C GLY A 647 37.46 7.94 -14.78
N GLY A 648 36.56 7.06 -15.25
CA GLY A 648 35.37 6.61 -14.50
C GLY A 648 34.11 7.43 -14.77
N VAL A 649 33.10 7.27 -13.91
CA VAL A 649 31.81 7.97 -13.97
C VAL A 649 32.04 9.48 -13.88
N GLY A 650 31.38 10.26 -14.76
CA GLY A 650 31.55 11.72 -14.85
C GLY A 650 32.71 12.22 -15.71
N THR A 651 33.60 11.35 -16.22
CA THR A 651 34.59 11.74 -17.23
C THR A 651 34.03 11.59 -18.65
N PRO A 652 34.26 12.55 -19.57
CA PRO A 652 33.73 12.45 -20.92
C PRO A 652 34.20 11.18 -21.62
N GLY A 653 33.26 10.51 -22.31
CA GLY A 653 33.50 9.43 -23.24
C GLY A 653 32.99 9.75 -24.64
N SER A 654 33.01 8.75 -25.52
CA SER A 654 32.35 8.82 -26.82
C SER A 654 30.86 8.50 -26.67
N GLN A 655 29.99 9.33 -27.24
CA GLN A 655 28.54 9.23 -27.06
C GLN A 655 27.81 9.01 -28.38
N VAL A 656 26.74 8.21 -28.33
CA VAL A 656 25.66 8.19 -29.32
C VAL A 656 24.43 8.79 -28.65
N ILE A 657 23.82 9.79 -29.29
CA ILE A 657 22.69 10.55 -28.75
C ILE A 657 21.54 10.44 -29.75
N PHE A 658 20.40 9.91 -29.31
CA PHE A 658 19.13 9.96 -30.02
C PHE A 658 18.28 11.00 -29.30
N ASP A 659 17.92 12.08 -30.00
CA ASP A 659 17.35 13.26 -29.35
C ASP A 659 15.99 13.62 -29.92
N ASN A 660 15.16 14.19 -29.03
CA ASN A 660 13.77 14.59 -29.24
C ASN A 660 12.94 13.48 -29.92
N ILE A 661 12.77 12.37 -29.20
CA ILE A 661 11.93 11.26 -29.66
C ILE A 661 10.46 11.63 -29.40
N THR A 662 9.62 11.70 -30.45
CA THR A 662 8.23 12.16 -30.32
C THR A 662 7.26 11.25 -31.07
N THR A 663 6.02 11.14 -30.60
CA THR A 663 4.94 10.48 -31.34
C THR A 663 4.15 11.49 -32.19
N ASN A 664 3.55 11.03 -33.29
CA ASN A 664 2.66 11.86 -34.12
C ASN A 664 1.58 11.00 -34.80
N ASP A 665 0.44 11.62 -35.14
CA ASP A 665 -0.62 11.01 -35.93
C ASP A 665 -0.37 11.09 -37.46
N GLY A 666 0.72 11.76 -37.86
CA GLY A 666 1.23 11.88 -39.22
C GLY A 666 0.68 13.08 -39.98
N VAL A 667 -0.60 13.05 -40.37
CA VAL A 667 -1.11 13.93 -41.45
C VAL A 667 -1.55 15.31 -40.97
N ASP A 668 -2.03 15.41 -39.73
CA ASP A 668 -2.71 16.60 -39.20
C ASP A 668 -1.93 17.29 -38.07
N GLY A 669 -0.71 16.84 -37.77
CA GLY A 669 0.14 17.34 -36.68
C GLY A 669 -0.41 17.10 -35.28
N GLN A 670 -1.49 16.32 -35.15
CA GLN A 670 -2.04 15.89 -33.86
C GLN A 670 -1.17 14.79 -33.25
N ASN A 671 -1.20 14.68 -31.92
CA ASN A 671 -0.53 13.62 -31.19
C ASN A 671 -1.51 12.96 -30.21
N THR A 672 -2.57 12.36 -30.76
CA THR A 672 -3.64 11.76 -29.95
C THR A 672 -3.61 10.24 -29.93
N TYR A 673 -2.94 9.60 -30.89
CA TYR A 673 -2.83 8.15 -30.96
C TYR A 673 -1.74 7.61 -30.04
N GLY A 674 -0.57 8.24 -30.04
CA GLY A 674 0.59 7.85 -29.24
C GLY A 674 1.26 6.54 -29.68
N PHE A 675 2.19 6.08 -28.87
CA PHE A 675 2.74 4.73 -28.88
C PHE A 675 1.82 3.83 -28.05
N ARG A 676 1.26 2.80 -28.67
CA ARG A 676 0.30 1.90 -28.04
C ARG A 676 0.93 0.56 -27.77
N ASN A 677 0.69 0.04 -26.58
CA ASN A 677 1.06 -1.31 -26.25
C ASN A 677 -0.01 -1.99 -25.39
N ASP A 678 -0.68 -2.97 -25.97
CA ASP A 678 -1.61 -3.83 -25.26
C ASP A 678 -0.87 -5.10 -24.85
N ILE A 679 -0.81 -5.38 -23.55
CA ILE A 679 -0.12 -6.53 -22.98
C ILE A 679 -1.16 -7.35 -22.21
N SER A 680 -1.42 -8.56 -22.66
CA SER A 680 -2.28 -9.54 -21.99
C SER A 680 -1.41 -10.61 -21.33
N ILE A 681 -1.73 -10.94 -20.09
CA ILE A 681 -0.95 -11.79 -19.20
C ILE A 681 -1.86 -12.88 -18.64
N ASP A 682 -1.42 -14.13 -18.82
CA ASP A 682 -2.12 -15.34 -18.39
C ASP A 682 -1.11 -16.36 -17.82
N VAL A 683 -1.59 -17.35 -17.09
CA VAL A 683 -0.88 -18.54 -16.64
C VAL A 683 -1.47 -19.76 -17.36
N HIS A 684 -0.78 -20.22 -18.41
CA HIS A 684 -1.33 -21.22 -19.33
C HIS A 684 -0.38 -22.41 -19.56
N GLN A 685 -0.92 -23.51 -20.08
CA GLN A 685 -0.14 -24.68 -20.50
C GLN A 685 0.88 -24.31 -21.59
N THR A 686 2.12 -24.76 -21.41
CA THR A 686 3.25 -24.39 -22.27
C THR A 686 3.83 -25.58 -23.01
N THR A 687 4.26 -25.36 -24.24
CA THR A 687 4.94 -26.41 -25.01
C THR A 687 6.40 -26.52 -24.59
N VAL A 688 6.74 -27.58 -23.86
CA VAL A 688 8.13 -27.92 -23.51
C VAL A 688 8.56 -29.18 -24.26
N LEU A 689 9.61 -29.06 -25.06
CA LEU A 689 10.17 -30.16 -25.86
C LEU A 689 11.50 -30.64 -25.29
N LYS A 690 11.71 -31.96 -25.31
CA LYS A 690 12.99 -32.55 -24.92
C LYS A 690 14.11 -32.11 -25.88
N LYS A 691 15.24 -31.67 -25.34
CA LYS A 691 16.35 -31.10 -26.14
C LYS A 691 17.33 -32.16 -26.70
N SER A 692 17.42 -33.33 -26.07
CA SER A 692 18.31 -34.43 -26.46
C SER A 692 17.69 -35.80 -26.25
N ASP A 693 18.17 -36.82 -26.95
CA ASP A 693 17.78 -38.21 -26.72
C ASP A 693 18.36 -38.72 -25.39
N GLY A 694 17.65 -39.64 -24.71
CA GLY A 694 18.12 -40.32 -23.50
C GLY A 694 17.47 -39.83 -22.21
N ALA A 695 18.11 -40.10 -21.07
CA ALA A 695 17.66 -39.60 -19.78
C ALA A 695 18.02 -38.12 -19.60
N ASP A 696 17.14 -37.34 -18.98
CA ASP A 696 17.44 -35.98 -18.52
C ASP A 696 18.08 -36.00 -17.12
N ALA A 697 18.29 -34.82 -16.51
CA ALA A 697 18.89 -34.69 -15.18
C ALA A 697 18.14 -35.45 -14.08
N ASN A 698 16.82 -35.64 -14.25
CA ASN A 698 15.95 -36.35 -13.32
C ASN A 698 15.78 -37.84 -13.69
N GLY A 699 16.52 -38.34 -14.67
CA GLY A 699 16.50 -39.74 -15.09
C GLY A 699 15.30 -40.13 -15.96
N VAL A 700 14.50 -39.17 -16.43
CA VAL A 700 13.31 -39.41 -17.27
C VAL A 700 13.74 -39.55 -18.74
N ILE A 701 13.47 -40.72 -19.32
CA ILE A 701 13.92 -41.07 -20.68
C ILE A 701 12.92 -40.56 -21.72
N GLY A 702 13.44 -39.97 -22.80
CA GLY A 702 12.66 -39.58 -23.98
C GLY A 702 13.54 -39.35 -25.21
N SER A 703 12.92 -39.02 -26.34
CA SER A 703 13.61 -38.66 -27.58
C SER A 703 13.58 -37.14 -27.78
N LYS A 704 14.57 -36.59 -28.49
CA LYS A 704 14.60 -35.19 -28.85
C LYS A 704 13.32 -34.80 -29.62
N GLY A 705 12.65 -33.75 -29.17
CA GLY A 705 11.39 -33.26 -29.75
C GLY A 705 10.13 -33.89 -29.16
N ASP A 706 10.25 -34.85 -28.24
CA ASP A 706 9.10 -35.33 -27.47
C ASP A 706 8.61 -34.23 -26.51
N TYR A 707 7.29 -34.13 -26.34
CA TYR A 707 6.63 -33.19 -25.44
C TYR A 707 6.75 -33.66 -24.00
N LYS A 708 7.13 -32.76 -23.10
CA LYS A 708 7.04 -33.00 -21.64
C LYS A 708 5.59 -32.87 -21.22
N ILE A 709 5.04 -33.94 -20.62
CA ILE A 709 3.68 -33.99 -20.09
C ILE A 709 3.77 -34.32 -18.60
N MET A 710 3.15 -33.49 -17.77
CA MET A 710 3.11 -33.66 -16.32
C MET A 710 2.26 -34.88 -15.97
N ASP A 711 2.77 -35.71 -15.08
CA ASP A 711 2.19 -37.00 -14.71
C ASP A 711 2.65 -37.35 -13.29
N GLY A 712 1.81 -37.03 -12.29
CA GLY A 712 2.11 -37.30 -10.89
C GLY A 712 2.25 -38.79 -10.54
N SER A 713 1.88 -39.69 -11.45
CA SER A 713 2.12 -41.14 -11.28
C SER A 713 3.51 -41.56 -11.76
N ALA A 714 4.19 -40.74 -12.56
CA ALA A 714 5.54 -40.98 -12.99
C ALA A 714 6.53 -40.67 -11.84
N PRO A 715 7.58 -41.47 -11.63
CA PRO A 715 8.57 -41.23 -10.56
C PRO A 715 9.26 -39.86 -10.65
N GLY A 716 9.38 -39.29 -11.85
CA GLY A 716 9.93 -37.94 -12.07
C GLY A 716 8.88 -36.83 -12.13
N GLY A 717 7.59 -37.13 -11.87
CA GLY A 717 6.48 -36.16 -11.95
C GLY A 717 6.05 -35.80 -13.38
N TYR A 718 6.71 -36.33 -14.41
CA TYR A 718 6.38 -36.14 -15.82
C TYR A 718 6.87 -37.30 -16.70
N ARG A 719 6.41 -37.31 -17.96
CA ARG A 719 6.86 -38.21 -19.02
C ARG A 719 7.03 -37.47 -20.34
N TYR A 720 7.82 -38.05 -21.25
CA TYR A 720 7.98 -37.54 -22.62
C TYR A 720 7.06 -38.29 -23.59
N VAL A 721 6.42 -37.55 -24.50
CA VAL A 721 5.43 -38.07 -25.44
C VAL A 721 5.67 -37.51 -26.83
N SER A 722 5.85 -38.36 -27.83
CA SER A 722 6.11 -37.94 -29.21
C SER A 722 4.88 -37.39 -29.95
N ALA A 723 3.69 -37.82 -29.57
CA ALA A 723 2.42 -37.40 -30.15
C ALA A 723 1.36 -37.25 -29.03
N PRO A 724 1.27 -36.08 -28.38
CA PRO A 724 0.34 -35.86 -27.27
C PRO A 724 -1.12 -35.95 -27.74
N THR A 725 -1.95 -36.60 -26.94
CA THR A 725 -3.42 -36.56 -27.06
C THR A 725 -3.97 -35.23 -26.52
N ALA A 726 -5.24 -34.90 -26.79
CA ALA A 726 -5.86 -33.68 -26.23
C ALA A 726 -5.71 -33.62 -24.69
N ALA A 727 -5.93 -34.73 -23.99
CA ALA A 727 -5.74 -34.80 -22.54
C ALA A 727 -4.27 -34.66 -22.11
N ASP A 728 -3.30 -35.02 -22.96
CA ASP A 728 -1.88 -34.74 -22.68
C ASP A 728 -1.58 -33.24 -22.80
N LEU A 729 -2.26 -32.52 -23.71
CA LEU A 729 -2.06 -31.07 -23.89
C LEU A 729 -2.47 -30.30 -22.63
N ASP A 730 -3.59 -30.68 -22.01
CA ASP A 730 -4.08 -30.08 -20.75
C ASP A 730 -3.12 -30.30 -19.58
N ASN A 731 -2.27 -31.33 -19.67
CA ASN A 731 -1.26 -31.70 -18.67
C ASN A 731 0.15 -31.26 -19.07
N ARG A 732 0.29 -30.34 -20.02
CA ARG A 732 1.59 -29.71 -20.27
C ARG A 732 2.05 -28.89 -19.05
N PRO A 733 3.37 -28.63 -18.90
CA PRO A 733 3.87 -27.75 -17.86
C PRO A 733 3.22 -26.37 -17.95
N LEU A 734 2.77 -25.83 -16.83
CA LEU A 734 2.30 -24.45 -16.78
C LEU A 734 3.45 -23.46 -16.92
N GLY A 735 3.13 -22.26 -17.35
CA GLY A 735 4.06 -21.16 -17.41
C GLY A 735 3.36 -19.84 -17.69
N PHE A 736 4.13 -18.77 -17.57
CA PHE A 736 3.62 -17.41 -17.70
C PHE A 736 3.56 -17.04 -19.18
N ALA A 737 2.36 -16.76 -19.69
CA ALA A 737 2.09 -16.47 -21.08
C ALA A 737 1.76 -14.99 -21.26
N VAL A 738 2.44 -14.34 -22.18
CA VAL A 738 2.30 -12.90 -22.45
C VAL A 738 2.03 -12.70 -23.93
N GLN A 739 0.89 -12.10 -24.24
CA GLN A 739 0.61 -11.58 -25.57
C GLN A 739 0.81 -10.07 -25.56
N ALA A 740 1.57 -9.55 -26.52
CA ALA A 740 1.74 -8.11 -26.68
C ALA A 740 1.39 -7.68 -28.10
N HIS A 741 0.66 -6.58 -28.22
CA HIS A 741 0.44 -5.85 -29.46
C HIS A 741 1.02 -4.46 -29.32
N THR A 742 2.00 -4.12 -30.15
CA THR A 742 2.62 -2.78 -30.15
C THR A 742 2.34 -2.10 -31.47
N HIS A 743 1.81 -0.88 -31.43
CA HIS A 743 1.49 -0.14 -32.64
C HIS A 743 1.57 1.38 -32.46
N PHE A 744 1.97 2.06 -33.52
CA PHE A 744 2.01 3.52 -33.57
C PHE A 744 1.89 4.01 -35.01
N LYS A 745 1.35 5.21 -35.19
CA LYS A 745 1.22 5.85 -36.51
C LYS A 745 2.55 6.41 -36.99
N GLU A 746 3.21 7.21 -36.14
CA GLU A 746 4.53 7.76 -36.39
C GLU A 746 5.32 7.89 -35.09
N LEU A 747 6.60 7.46 -35.13
CA LEU A 747 7.62 7.76 -34.13
C LEU A 747 8.74 8.51 -34.84
N SER A 748 9.05 9.70 -34.36
CA SER A 748 10.04 10.61 -34.93
C SER A 748 11.22 10.77 -33.99
N ILE A 749 12.43 10.82 -34.55
CA ILE A 749 13.67 11.16 -33.85
C ILE A 749 14.29 12.32 -34.61
N ASP A 750 14.37 13.50 -34.00
CA ASP A 750 14.84 14.70 -34.69
C ASP A 750 16.29 14.59 -35.15
N ASN A 751 17.15 14.04 -34.30
CA ASN A 751 18.54 13.87 -34.66
C ASN A 751 19.20 12.70 -33.94
N VAL A 752 20.13 12.07 -34.66
CA VAL A 752 21.09 11.13 -34.11
C VAL A 752 22.48 11.77 -34.21
N ALA A 753 23.05 12.10 -33.06
CA ALA A 753 24.35 12.75 -32.95
C ALA A 753 25.41 11.83 -32.36
N PHE A 754 26.65 12.05 -32.80
CA PHE A 754 27.82 11.38 -32.28
C PHE A 754 28.73 12.41 -31.64
N LYS A 755 29.18 12.13 -30.42
CA LYS A 755 30.13 13.00 -29.70
C LYS A 755 31.42 12.23 -29.48
N HIS A 756 32.54 12.81 -29.91
CA HIS A 756 33.86 12.28 -29.55
C HIS A 756 34.25 12.80 -28.15
N GLN A 757 35.04 12.01 -27.42
CA GLN A 757 35.49 12.33 -26.06
C GLN A 757 35.95 13.78 -25.84
N ASN A 758 36.69 14.34 -26.81
CA ASN A 758 37.30 15.67 -26.75
C ASN A 758 36.65 16.71 -27.68
N GLY A 759 35.46 16.44 -28.20
CA GLY A 759 34.81 17.30 -29.20
C GLY A 759 33.34 17.57 -28.91
N ASP A 760 32.77 18.49 -29.68
CA ASP A 760 31.33 18.78 -29.64
C ASP A 760 30.54 17.67 -30.34
N ALA A 761 29.26 17.54 -29.98
CA ALA A 761 28.36 16.60 -30.65
C ALA A 761 28.13 17.03 -32.11
N GLN A 762 28.20 16.07 -33.04
CA GLN A 762 27.91 16.28 -34.44
C GLN A 762 26.73 15.42 -34.88
N VAL A 763 25.71 16.04 -35.47
CA VAL A 763 24.54 15.32 -36.00
C VAL A 763 24.97 14.53 -37.24
N GLY A 764 24.79 13.21 -37.19
CA GLY A 764 25.04 12.31 -38.31
C GLY A 764 23.78 12.00 -39.12
N ILE A 765 22.62 11.99 -38.48
CA ILE A 765 21.32 11.73 -39.09
C ILE A 765 20.32 12.78 -38.61
N HIS A 766 19.63 13.42 -39.55
CA HIS A 766 18.52 14.33 -39.27
C HIS A 766 17.21 13.61 -39.60
N GLU A 767 16.23 13.77 -38.72
CA GLU A 767 14.81 13.40 -38.90
C GLU A 767 14.62 11.93 -39.34
N VAL A 768 14.67 11.01 -38.37
CA VAL A 768 14.28 9.62 -38.57
C VAL A 768 12.79 9.48 -38.26
N LYS A 769 12.00 9.02 -39.23
CA LYS A 769 10.57 8.72 -39.04
C LYS A 769 10.29 7.25 -39.28
N LEU A 770 9.69 6.61 -38.29
CA LEU A 770 9.15 5.25 -38.37
C LEU A 770 7.63 5.38 -38.44
N GLN A 771 6.98 4.76 -39.43
CA GLN A 771 5.54 4.93 -39.65
C GLN A 771 4.83 3.60 -39.84
N ASN A 772 3.54 3.58 -39.46
CA ASN A 772 2.64 2.42 -39.60
C ASN A 772 3.22 1.15 -38.98
N PHE A 773 3.77 1.28 -37.78
CA PHE A 773 4.32 0.14 -37.05
C PHE A 773 3.18 -0.62 -36.37
N SER A 774 3.19 -1.93 -36.55
CA SER A 774 2.27 -2.84 -35.89
C SER A 774 2.94 -4.20 -35.80
N ILE A 775 3.15 -4.67 -34.59
CA ILE A 775 3.73 -5.98 -34.30
C ILE A 775 2.89 -6.67 -33.23
N SER A 776 2.75 -7.98 -33.35
CA SER A 776 2.18 -8.82 -32.31
C SER A 776 3.22 -9.88 -31.95
N SER A 777 3.38 -10.11 -30.65
CA SER A 777 4.22 -11.17 -30.11
C SER A 777 3.41 -11.99 -29.11
N SER A 778 3.65 -13.30 -29.11
CA SER A 778 3.21 -14.19 -28.03
C SER A 778 4.46 -14.83 -27.47
N LEU A 779 4.69 -14.66 -26.18
CA LEU A 779 5.82 -15.18 -25.45
C LEU A 779 5.30 -16.06 -24.32
N THR A 780 6.00 -17.15 -24.03
CA THR A 780 5.65 -18.05 -22.94
C THR A 780 6.93 -18.41 -22.21
N ALA A 781 7.02 -18.09 -20.92
CA ALA A 781 8.09 -18.58 -20.07
C ALA A 781 7.86 -20.05 -19.76
N THR A 782 8.91 -20.85 -19.91
CA THR A 782 8.89 -22.28 -19.59
C THR A 782 9.79 -22.55 -18.39
N PRO A 783 9.51 -23.60 -17.59
CA PRO A 783 10.44 -24.07 -16.56
C PRO A 783 11.84 -24.26 -17.15
N LEU A 784 12.89 -23.98 -16.37
CA LEU A 784 14.28 -24.21 -16.80
C LEU A 784 14.47 -25.68 -17.18
N ALA A 785 14.31 -25.98 -18.47
CA ALA A 785 14.47 -27.33 -18.98
C ALA A 785 15.97 -27.64 -19.09
N ASP A 786 16.42 -28.49 -18.16
CA ASP A 786 17.75 -29.11 -18.01
C ASP A 786 18.92 -28.10 -17.94
N PRO A 787 19.59 -27.93 -16.78
CA PRO A 787 20.99 -27.53 -16.81
C PRO A 787 21.75 -28.65 -17.52
N VAL A 788 22.01 -28.45 -18.81
CA VAL A 788 22.97 -29.25 -19.55
C VAL A 788 24.31 -29.06 -18.84
N ASN A 789 24.88 -30.15 -18.32
CA ASN A 789 26.27 -30.19 -17.86
C ASN A 789 27.23 -29.60 -18.90
#